data_AF-A0A1B7N2N3-F1
#
_entry.id   AF-A0A1B7N2N3-F1
#
_cell.length_a   1.000
_cell.length_b   1.000
_cell.length_c   1.000
_cell.angle_alpha   90.00
_cell.angle_beta   90.00
_cell.angle_gamma   90.00
#
_symmetry.space_group_name_H-M   'P 1'
#
loop_
_entity.id
_entity.type
_entity.pdbx_description
1 polymer ?
#
loop_
_entity_poly.entity_id
_entity_poly.type
_entity_poly.pdbx_seq_one_letter_code
_entity_poly.pdbx_strand_id
1 'polypeptide(L)'
;MMPRVFALLIGVDDYKSGRIWNLEACAHDALLMKQWLVQDLQVPKENIALLLNQEATKRRIEDTFMSHLVNNPAIAEGDALIVYFAGHGSTLRAPPDWCEGKPPSVQVLCPYDHDTNGPEGRVAGISDRSLFAMLSELSVVKGDNITLILDCCFPKAQLGSSARDRRFVRYTPTSKATPEDLFSGLWRGAIGQRFRGEFGFFQDDCQSHVLLAASRPGEKAMEWKEGGKFTSEFLSVKDALPLHQMKYSDLSEHLSKGLSHIQQHPVCIGRRKDRVVFNGVPFVADASLVPVDGEKGCLRLEMGAMHGVVEGTEFSIHEHNRFGSVNPSLDSFRVYEVHPTWSLARRKSMNKPGGRGSWARITRWNNRTPFRVYVKRTCSYLFRRLLGRSKNSGEQLDGIPVNEGLNIVQVDTSAEADMSVGVHTRDVRVQNLDHLVPPTAHPIIRLEKDRSRSGVILNEAARFHMHLHRTNPTKPFHELLGMEIFRLDPHTQRRIGSNLLVDGIAAISHSEGARYAVLLHNRSDADLWPYLAYMDSNGVDIQLLYHPQPSSPVPPLRKRSSVEIGCAGSGIPPLNFPFPDNQQTESAFLKLFVSTSYTSMGSLEQSSSAHSHPSMPVPSPTPATASKAEPQNWDTALACITMRRVRTKGRI
;
A
#
# COMPACT_ATOMS: atom_id res chain seq x y z
N MET A 1 10.59 -9.60 6.50
CA MET A 1 9.61 -8.52 6.24
C MET A 1 9.67 -8.20 4.75
N MET A 2 8.55 -7.86 4.11
CA MET A 2 8.61 -7.38 2.72
C MET A 2 9.29 -6.00 2.69
N PRO A 3 10.09 -5.70 1.64
CA PRO A 3 10.68 -4.38 1.48
C PRO A 3 9.61 -3.28 1.49
N ARG A 4 9.89 -2.19 2.19
CA ARG A 4 9.03 -1.01 2.32
C ARG A 4 9.71 0.21 1.71
N VAL A 5 8.95 1.29 1.60
CA VAL A 5 9.46 2.59 1.17
C VAL A 5 9.59 3.51 2.39
N PHE A 6 10.70 4.25 2.46
CA PHE A 6 10.91 5.38 3.36
C PHE A 6 11.31 6.59 2.54
N ALA A 7 10.81 7.77 2.93
CA ALA A 7 11.07 8.99 2.18
C ALA A 7 11.40 10.18 3.09
N LEU A 8 12.32 11.02 2.62
CA LEU A 8 12.54 12.38 3.09
C LEU A 8 12.19 13.34 1.94
N LEU A 9 11.11 14.09 2.10
CA LEU A 9 10.57 15.00 1.10
C LEU A 9 10.77 16.45 1.55
N ILE A 10 11.45 17.24 0.73
CA ILE A 10 11.83 18.62 1.05
C ILE A 10 11.30 19.54 -0.05
N GLY A 11 10.54 20.58 0.34
CA GLY A 11 10.03 21.60 -0.57
C GLY A 11 10.24 23.00 -0.01
N VAL A 12 10.94 23.86 -0.75
CA VAL A 12 11.30 25.21 -0.29
C VAL A 12 10.84 26.27 -1.28
N ASP A 13 9.71 26.90 -0.95
CA ASP A 13 9.19 28.08 -1.65
C ASP A 13 9.70 29.37 -1.03
N ASP A 14 9.57 29.48 0.29
CA ASP A 14 9.98 30.65 1.03
C ASP A 14 11.47 30.58 1.39
N TYR A 15 12.17 31.72 1.31
CA TYR A 15 13.54 31.83 1.80
C TYR A 15 13.65 32.93 2.86
N LYS A 16 14.40 32.64 3.92
CA LYS A 16 14.66 33.59 5.02
C LYS A 16 15.43 34.83 4.55
N SER A 17 16.30 34.66 3.57
CA SER A 17 17.08 35.75 2.99
C SER A 17 16.21 36.59 2.08
N GLY A 18 15.99 37.86 2.42
CA GLY A 18 15.26 38.81 1.55
C GLY A 18 15.96 39.16 0.22
N ARG A 19 17.09 38.53 -0.10
CA ARG A 19 17.78 38.63 -1.40
C ARG A 19 17.48 37.46 -2.33
N ILE A 20 16.96 36.37 -1.77
CA ILE A 20 16.48 35.22 -2.51
C ILE A 20 14.99 35.46 -2.73
N TRP A 21 14.57 35.34 -3.98
CA TRP A 21 13.17 35.49 -4.34
C TRP A 21 12.46 34.16 -4.05
N ASN A 22 11.20 34.21 -3.63
CA ASN A 22 10.45 33.00 -3.29
C ASN A 22 9.91 32.31 -4.55
N LEU A 23 9.91 30.99 -4.52
CA LEU A 23 9.22 30.12 -5.47
C LEU A 23 7.74 29.97 -5.05
N GLU A 24 6.92 29.36 -5.89
CA GLU A 24 5.46 29.23 -5.67
C GLU A 24 4.96 27.77 -5.59
N ALA A 25 5.78 26.78 -5.98
CA ALA A 25 5.30 25.42 -6.22
C ALA A 25 6.08 24.28 -5.54
N CYS A 26 7.25 24.53 -4.97
CA CYS A 26 8.12 23.49 -4.40
C CYS A 26 7.51 22.79 -3.18
N ALA A 27 6.87 23.54 -2.28
CA ALA A 27 6.19 22.94 -1.12
C ALA A 27 4.97 22.12 -1.56
N HIS A 28 4.26 22.60 -2.59
CA HIS A 28 3.15 21.86 -3.19
C HIS A 28 3.62 20.58 -3.88
N ASP A 29 4.72 20.63 -4.65
CA ASP A 29 5.30 19.45 -5.29
C ASP A 29 5.69 18.36 -4.27
N ALA A 30 6.32 18.75 -3.15
CA ALA A 30 6.65 17.82 -2.08
C ALA A 30 5.40 17.17 -1.45
N LEU A 31 4.28 17.92 -1.35
CA LEU A 31 2.99 17.40 -0.92
C LEU A 31 2.38 16.43 -1.94
N LEU A 32 2.50 16.71 -3.24
CA LEU A 32 2.03 15.81 -4.30
C LEU A 32 2.82 14.50 -4.31
N MET A 33 4.14 14.56 -4.12
CA MET A 33 4.97 13.37 -3.95
C MET A 33 4.56 12.57 -2.71
N LYS A 34 4.30 13.24 -1.57
CA LYS A 34 3.75 12.57 -0.37
C LYS A 34 2.41 11.92 -0.65
N GLN A 35 1.53 12.62 -1.37
CA GLN A 35 0.21 12.13 -1.72
C GLN A 35 0.30 10.86 -2.57
N TRP A 36 1.15 10.86 -3.59
CA TRP A 36 1.43 9.70 -4.43
C TRP A 36 1.95 8.51 -3.59
N LEU A 37 2.96 8.73 -2.75
CA LEU A 37 3.51 7.68 -1.90
C LEU A 37 2.45 7.09 -0.95
N VAL A 38 1.61 7.92 -0.33
CA VAL A 38 0.60 7.46 0.64
C VAL A 38 -0.61 6.82 -0.04
N GLN A 39 -1.12 7.42 -1.11
CA GLN A 39 -2.39 7.00 -1.73
C GLN A 39 -2.19 5.87 -2.73
N ASP A 40 -1.19 5.98 -3.61
CA ASP A 40 -1.01 5.04 -4.71
C ASP A 40 -0.08 3.90 -4.30
N LEU A 41 0.98 4.19 -3.54
CA LEU A 41 1.94 3.18 -3.07
C LEU A 41 1.67 2.65 -1.66
N GLN A 42 0.64 3.16 -0.97
CA GLN A 42 0.27 2.79 0.41
C GLN A 42 1.43 2.86 1.41
N VAL A 43 2.36 3.80 1.20
CA VAL A 43 3.47 4.03 2.14
C VAL A 43 2.90 4.58 3.46
N PRO A 44 3.18 3.94 4.61
CA PRO A 44 2.74 4.45 5.90
C PRO A 44 3.24 5.88 6.13
N LYS A 45 2.40 6.73 6.74
CA LYS A 45 2.71 8.16 6.91
C LYS A 45 3.95 8.36 7.78
N GLU A 46 4.15 7.49 8.75
CA GLU A 46 5.30 7.42 9.65
C GLU A 46 6.62 7.09 8.93
N ASN A 47 6.57 6.49 7.73
CA ASN A 47 7.76 6.24 6.92
C ASN A 47 8.17 7.47 6.08
N ILE A 48 7.39 8.56 6.12
CA ILE A 48 7.62 9.76 5.31
C ILE A 48 7.89 10.97 6.22
N ALA A 49 9.11 11.47 6.18
CA ALA A 49 9.45 12.78 6.72
C ALA A 49 9.20 13.86 5.65
N LEU A 50 8.50 14.93 6.03
CA LEU A 50 8.18 16.06 5.15
C LEU A 50 8.69 17.35 5.80
N LEU A 51 9.51 18.12 5.09
CA LEU A 51 10.04 19.42 5.53
C LEU A 51 9.67 20.50 4.50
N LEU A 52 8.86 21.48 4.91
CA LEU A 52 8.38 22.54 4.04
C LEU A 52 8.86 23.91 4.51
N ASN A 53 9.30 24.76 3.58
CA ASN A 53 9.59 26.18 3.81
C ASN A 53 10.44 26.40 5.09
N GLN A 54 9.94 27.13 6.08
CA GLN A 54 10.63 27.48 7.33
C GLN A 54 11.17 26.26 8.10
N GLU A 55 10.59 25.07 7.87
CA GLU A 55 11.04 23.81 8.45
C GLU A 55 12.28 23.23 7.75
N ALA A 56 12.47 23.52 6.48
CA ALA A 56 13.54 23.01 5.64
C ALA A 56 14.84 23.82 5.80
N THR A 57 15.27 24.04 7.05
CA THR A 57 16.60 24.62 7.33
C THR A 57 17.70 23.59 7.08
N LYS A 58 18.93 24.04 6.80
CA LYS A 58 20.09 23.14 6.58
C LYS A 58 20.19 22.10 7.70
N ARG A 59 20.19 22.59 8.94
CA ARG A 59 20.33 21.75 10.14
C ARG A 59 19.17 20.77 10.29
N ARG A 60 17.92 21.19 10.09
CA ARG A 60 16.77 20.30 10.24
C ARG A 60 16.73 19.24 9.14
N ILE A 61 17.17 19.55 7.91
CA ILE A 61 17.33 18.55 6.84
C ILE A 61 18.37 17.51 7.24
N GLU A 62 19.55 17.94 7.71
CA GLU A 62 20.63 17.06 8.17
C GLU A 62 20.23 16.19 9.37
N ASP A 63 19.61 16.78 10.39
CA ASP A 63 19.13 16.07 11.58
C ASP A 63 18.02 15.06 11.23
N THR A 64 17.12 15.42 10.30
CA THR A 64 16.05 14.53 9.82
C THR A 64 16.63 13.40 8.99
N PHE A 65 17.59 13.67 8.11
CA PHE A 65 18.29 12.62 7.35
C PHE A 65 18.91 11.57 8.30
N MET A 66 19.61 12.04 9.34
CA MET A 66 20.20 11.14 10.33
C MET A 66 19.18 10.37 11.14
N SER A 67 18.18 11.04 11.71
CA SER A 67 17.20 10.39 12.60
C SER A 67 16.22 9.50 11.84
N HIS A 68 15.76 9.92 10.66
CA HIS A 68 14.70 9.25 9.90
C HIS A 68 15.21 8.17 8.94
N LEU A 69 16.41 8.34 8.35
CA LEU A 69 16.95 7.41 7.36
C LEU A 69 18.13 6.58 7.90
N VAL A 70 19.13 7.22 8.51
CA VAL A 70 20.35 6.52 8.95
C VAL A 70 20.12 5.71 10.24
N ASN A 71 19.64 6.38 11.29
CA ASN A 71 19.50 5.81 12.63
C ASN A 71 18.15 5.13 12.87
N ASN A 72 17.29 5.05 11.86
CA ASN A 72 15.97 4.48 12.00
C ASN A 72 16.06 2.93 12.03
N PRO A 73 15.75 2.28 13.18
CA PRO A 73 15.85 0.82 13.30
C PRO A 73 14.75 0.10 12.51
N ALA A 74 13.70 0.81 12.10
CA ALA A 74 12.66 0.22 11.28
C ALA A 74 13.16 -0.10 9.87
N ILE A 75 14.19 0.59 9.34
CA ILE A 75 14.67 0.40 7.97
C ILE A 75 15.62 -0.79 7.90
N ALA A 76 15.29 -1.77 7.06
CA ALA A 76 16.09 -2.95 6.77
C ALA A 76 16.78 -2.86 5.40
N GLU A 77 17.83 -3.66 5.19
CA GLU A 77 18.47 -3.77 3.88
C GLU A 77 17.47 -4.21 2.81
N GLY A 78 17.48 -3.53 1.66
CA GLY A 78 16.56 -3.75 0.55
C GLY A 78 15.31 -2.86 0.55
N ASP A 79 14.99 -2.18 1.67
CA ASP A 79 13.97 -1.13 1.70
C ASP A 79 14.35 -0.01 0.71
N ALA A 80 13.35 0.59 0.05
CA ALA A 80 13.55 1.70 -0.88
C ALA A 80 13.62 3.03 -0.12
N LEU A 81 14.67 3.80 -0.38
CA LEU A 81 14.95 5.07 0.28
C LEU A 81 14.86 6.21 -0.74
N ILE A 82 13.94 7.15 -0.51
CA ILE A 82 13.70 8.28 -1.41
C ILE A 82 14.12 9.57 -0.71
N VAL A 83 15.03 10.32 -1.33
CA VAL A 83 15.32 11.70 -0.94
C VAL A 83 14.86 12.59 -2.07
N TYR A 84 13.86 13.44 -1.80
CA TYR A 84 13.29 14.36 -2.78
C TYR A 84 13.54 15.79 -2.34
N PHE A 85 14.04 16.63 -3.25
CA PHE A 85 14.23 18.06 -3.02
C PHE A 85 13.66 18.87 -4.17
N ALA A 86 12.76 19.80 -3.85
CA ALA A 86 12.33 20.89 -4.74
C ALA A 86 12.65 22.24 -4.10
N GLY A 87 13.29 23.12 -4.85
CA GLY A 87 13.73 24.43 -4.38
C GLY A 87 14.83 24.99 -5.28
N HIS A 88 15.52 26.02 -4.82
CA HIS A 88 16.66 26.56 -5.55
C HIS A 88 17.88 25.65 -5.47
N GLY A 89 18.52 25.46 -6.63
CA GLY A 89 19.96 25.20 -6.68
C GLY A 89 20.75 26.51 -6.64
N SER A 90 22.02 26.43 -6.24
CA SER A 90 22.98 27.52 -6.40
C SER A 90 24.37 26.98 -6.67
N THR A 91 25.27 27.91 -6.95
CA THR A 91 26.68 27.63 -7.25
C THR A 91 27.55 28.61 -6.48
N LEU A 92 28.56 28.10 -5.78
CA LEU A 92 29.57 28.88 -5.08
C LEU A 92 30.96 28.61 -5.67
N ARG A 93 31.89 29.54 -5.45
CA ARG A 93 33.31 29.27 -5.70
C ARG A 93 33.79 28.23 -4.70
N ALA A 94 34.47 27.19 -5.16
CA ALA A 94 35.04 26.22 -4.22
C ALA A 94 36.22 26.81 -3.45
N PRO A 95 36.49 26.28 -2.26
CA PRO A 95 37.71 26.60 -1.55
C PRO A 95 38.97 26.14 -2.32
N PRO A 96 40.11 26.84 -2.15
CA PRO A 96 41.35 26.53 -2.89
C PRO A 96 41.80 25.07 -2.79
N ASP A 97 41.63 24.46 -1.61
CA ASP A 97 42.10 23.09 -1.33
C ASP A 97 41.14 21.99 -1.81
N TRP A 98 40.04 22.33 -2.49
CA TRP A 98 39.02 21.36 -2.91
C TRP A 98 39.25 20.78 -4.31
N CYS A 99 39.98 21.45 -5.20
CA CYS A 99 40.30 20.90 -6.52
C CYS A 99 41.70 21.28 -7.01
N GLU A 100 42.36 20.32 -7.64
CA GLU A 100 43.63 20.52 -8.35
C GLU A 100 43.34 21.06 -9.77
N GLY A 101 43.82 22.29 -10.08
CA GLY A 101 44.05 22.72 -11.48
C GLY A 101 43.08 23.70 -12.16
N LYS A 102 41.89 24.00 -11.63
CA LYS A 102 40.98 25.10 -12.07
C LYS A 102 40.13 25.55 -10.87
N PRO A 103 39.60 26.80 -10.77
CA PRO A 103 38.65 27.12 -9.71
C PRO A 103 37.33 26.39 -10.02
N PRO A 104 37.04 25.26 -9.37
CA PRO A 104 35.79 24.56 -9.62
C PRO A 104 34.68 25.37 -8.94
N SER A 105 33.46 25.19 -9.40
CA SER A 105 32.30 25.74 -8.73
C SER A 105 31.59 24.60 -7.98
N VAL A 106 31.27 24.81 -6.71
CA VAL A 106 30.52 23.85 -5.89
C VAL A 106 29.03 24.08 -6.09
N GLN A 107 28.30 23.03 -6.40
CA GLN A 107 26.84 23.09 -6.46
C GLN A 107 26.26 22.88 -5.06
N VAL A 108 25.24 23.65 -4.72
CA VAL A 108 24.55 23.55 -3.43
C VAL A 108 23.03 23.52 -3.62
N LEU A 109 22.36 22.72 -2.79
CA LEU A 109 20.92 22.84 -2.58
C LEU A 109 20.67 23.96 -1.58
N CYS A 110 19.71 24.84 -1.86
CA CYS A 110 19.39 25.98 -1.01
C CYS A 110 18.27 25.62 -0.02
N PRO A 111 18.56 25.42 1.28
CA PRO A 111 17.54 25.33 2.31
C PRO A 111 16.88 26.70 2.56
N TYR A 112 15.84 26.73 3.39
CA TYR A 112 15.14 27.96 3.79
C TYR A 112 16.07 29.06 4.31
N ASP A 113 17.09 28.67 5.07
CA ASP A 113 18.06 29.58 5.70
C ASP A 113 19.30 29.85 4.84
N HIS A 114 19.29 29.45 3.56
CA HIS A 114 20.39 29.72 2.62
C HIS A 114 20.79 31.19 2.56
N ASP A 115 22.09 31.45 2.50
CA ASP A 115 22.71 32.77 2.46
C ASP A 115 22.35 33.67 3.68
N THR A 116 21.91 33.07 4.81
CA THR A 116 21.64 33.80 6.07
C THR A 116 22.67 33.47 7.17
N ASN A 117 22.78 34.35 8.16
CA ASN A 117 23.67 34.13 9.30
C ASN A 117 23.15 32.96 10.14
N GLY A 118 24.01 31.97 10.38
CA GLY A 118 23.82 30.86 11.31
C GLY A 118 24.83 30.89 12.46
N PRO A 119 24.76 29.91 13.37
CA PRO A 119 25.66 29.82 14.53
C PRO A 119 27.12 29.48 14.16
N GLU A 120 27.35 28.83 13.01
CA GLU A 120 28.68 28.36 12.55
C GLU A 120 29.22 29.18 11.36
N GLY A 121 28.67 30.39 11.14
CA GLY A 121 28.92 31.19 9.95
C GLY A 121 27.67 31.34 9.10
N ARG A 122 27.81 31.79 7.87
CA ARG A 122 26.66 31.91 6.96
C ARG A 122 26.30 30.52 6.43
N VAL A 123 25.01 30.28 6.23
CA VAL A 123 24.55 29.01 5.68
C VAL A 123 24.78 28.99 4.16
N ALA A 124 25.80 28.26 3.70
CA ALA A 124 26.11 28.09 2.28
C ALA A 124 25.20 27.07 1.55
N GLY A 125 24.34 26.37 2.28
CA GLY A 125 23.47 25.31 1.76
C GLY A 125 24.07 23.90 1.91
N ILE A 126 23.44 22.91 1.28
CA ILE A 126 23.90 21.51 1.26
C ILE A 126 24.70 21.31 -0.02
N SER A 127 26.03 21.24 0.10
CA SER A 127 26.90 21.00 -1.06
C SER A 127 26.75 19.61 -1.65
N ASP A 128 27.05 19.47 -2.94
CA ASP A 128 27.27 18.19 -3.61
C ASP A 128 28.12 17.24 -2.75
N ARG A 129 29.26 17.72 -2.26
CA ARG A 129 30.18 16.97 -1.40
C ARG A 129 29.53 16.50 -0.10
N SER A 130 28.79 17.38 0.59
CA SER A 130 28.04 17.00 1.78
C SER A 130 27.01 15.92 1.47
N LEU A 131 26.20 16.11 0.41
CA LEU A 131 25.13 15.19 0.06
C LEU A 131 25.67 13.82 -0.39
N PHE A 132 26.76 13.79 -1.16
CA PHE A 132 27.41 12.52 -1.53
C PHE A 132 27.91 11.75 -0.32
N ALA A 133 28.54 12.41 0.65
CA ALA A 133 28.97 11.76 1.88
C ALA A 133 27.78 11.22 2.69
N MET A 134 26.72 12.02 2.84
CA MET A 134 25.47 11.61 3.49
C MET A 134 24.89 10.34 2.84
N LEU A 135 24.74 10.34 1.51
CA LEU A 135 24.16 9.20 0.77
C LEU A 135 25.10 7.99 0.76
N SER A 136 26.41 8.21 0.75
CA SER A 136 27.40 7.13 0.89
C SER A 136 27.27 6.45 2.25
N GLU A 137 27.22 7.21 3.34
CA GLU A 137 27.00 6.68 4.69
C GLU A 137 25.68 5.92 4.79
N LEU A 138 24.60 6.50 4.25
CA LEU A 138 23.29 5.82 4.21
C LEU A 138 23.38 4.49 3.45
N SER A 139 24.07 4.45 2.31
CA SER A 139 24.21 3.23 1.51
C SER A 139 25.00 2.13 2.23
N VAL A 140 25.99 2.51 3.04
CA VAL A 140 26.77 1.56 3.86
C VAL A 140 25.90 0.96 4.96
N VAL A 141 25.01 1.75 5.57
CA VAL A 141 24.20 1.31 6.72
C VAL A 141 22.91 0.59 6.29
N LYS A 142 22.27 1.03 5.20
CA LYS A 142 20.92 0.59 4.79
C LYS A 142 20.85 -0.08 3.42
N GLY A 143 21.95 -0.10 2.67
CA GLY A 143 22.00 -0.64 1.31
C GLY A 143 21.77 0.40 0.21
N ASP A 144 21.91 -0.02 -1.04
CA ASP A 144 22.04 0.86 -2.21
C ASP A 144 20.72 1.11 -2.97
N ASN A 145 19.56 0.79 -2.38
CA ASN A 145 18.24 1.08 -2.96
C ASN A 145 17.80 2.52 -2.67
N ILE A 146 18.70 3.47 -2.95
CA ILE A 146 18.54 4.90 -2.67
C ILE A 146 18.27 5.64 -3.98
N THR A 147 17.20 6.43 -4.00
CA THR A 147 16.85 7.34 -5.10
C THR A 147 16.94 8.77 -4.62
N LEU A 148 17.79 9.56 -5.24
CA LEU A 148 17.83 11.01 -5.08
C LEU A 148 17.05 11.65 -6.23
N ILE A 149 16.05 12.45 -5.91
CA ILE A 149 15.24 13.19 -6.88
C ILE A 149 15.44 14.69 -6.64
N LEU A 150 16.00 15.38 -7.63
CA LEU A 150 16.30 16.81 -7.56
C LEU A 150 15.45 17.59 -8.56
N ASP A 151 14.42 18.27 -8.09
CA ASP A 151 13.66 19.25 -8.87
C ASP A 151 14.21 20.66 -8.66
N CYS A 152 15.44 20.87 -9.15
CA CYS A 152 16.18 22.12 -9.14
C CYS A 152 17.19 22.16 -10.30
N CYS A 153 17.96 23.25 -10.46
CA CYS A 153 18.95 23.34 -11.55
C CYS A 153 20.25 24.08 -11.17
N PHE A 154 21.27 23.89 -12.02
CA PHE A 154 22.63 24.40 -11.85
C PHE A 154 23.19 24.95 -13.19
N PRO A 155 22.77 26.15 -13.61
CA PRO A 155 23.20 26.75 -14.87
C PRO A 155 24.70 27.12 -14.85
N LYS A 156 25.39 26.94 -16.00
CA LYS A 156 26.84 27.16 -16.15
C LYS A 156 27.27 28.65 -16.21
N ALA A 157 26.31 29.56 -16.34
CA ALA A 157 26.49 31.01 -16.30
C ALA A 157 25.20 31.66 -15.80
N GLN A 158 25.23 32.95 -15.43
CA GLN A 158 23.99 33.73 -15.34
C GLN A 158 23.39 33.76 -16.75
N LEU A 159 22.55 32.77 -17.10
CA LEU A 159 21.76 32.84 -18.32
C LEU A 159 21.08 34.21 -18.30
N GLY A 160 21.19 34.95 -19.40
CA GLY A 160 20.59 36.27 -19.61
C GLY A 160 19.07 36.20 -19.67
N SER A 161 18.46 35.55 -18.68
CA SER A 161 17.03 35.49 -18.46
C SER A 161 16.57 36.88 -18.03
N SER A 162 15.53 37.39 -18.68
CA SER A 162 14.87 38.61 -18.24
C SER A 162 14.50 38.50 -16.75
N ALA A 163 14.39 39.62 -16.04
CA ALA A 163 14.00 39.60 -14.62
C ALA A 163 12.66 38.85 -14.39
N ARG A 164 11.79 38.80 -15.40
CA ARG A 164 10.51 38.08 -15.37
C ARG A 164 10.64 36.57 -15.49
N ASP A 165 11.68 36.07 -16.16
CA ASP A 165 11.92 34.63 -16.29
C ASP A 165 12.57 34.06 -15.04
N ARG A 166 13.35 34.87 -14.31
CA ARG A 166 14.06 34.44 -13.11
C ARG A 166 13.11 33.84 -12.08
N ARG A 167 11.95 34.45 -11.83
CA ARG A 167 10.96 34.01 -10.82
C ARG A 167 10.37 32.61 -11.04
N PHE A 168 10.63 31.99 -12.18
CA PHE A 168 10.14 30.65 -12.52
C PHE A 168 11.26 29.63 -12.62
N VAL A 169 12.52 30.03 -12.43
CA VAL A 169 13.68 29.14 -12.51
C VAL A 169 14.05 28.67 -11.12
N ARG A 170 14.19 27.37 -10.90
CA ARG A 170 14.63 26.79 -9.62
C ARG A 170 16.14 26.95 -9.38
N TYR A 171 16.62 28.19 -9.44
CA TYR A 171 18.00 28.62 -9.20
C TYR A 171 18.06 30.04 -8.62
N THR A 172 18.99 30.25 -7.68
CA THR A 172 19.32 31.59 -7.17
C THR A 172 20.83 31.78 -7.07
N PRO A 173 21.40 32.95 -7.40
CA PRO A 173 22.82 33.21 -7.16
C PRO A 173 23.09 33.39 -5.66
N THR A 174 24.16 32.76 -5.16
CA THR A 174 24.64 33.00 -3.80
C THR A 174 25.37 34.34 -3.74
N SER A 175 25.00 35.20 -2.78
CA SER A 175 25.47 36.59 -2.75
C SER A 175 26.46 36.89 -1.63
N LYS A 176 26.30 36.29 -0.44
CA LYS A 176 27.15 36.60 0.72
C LYS A 176 27.95 35.43 1.26
N ALA A 177 27.49 34.19 1.08
CA ALA A 177 28.21 33.02 1.57
C ALA A 177 29.53 32.86 0.81
N THR A 178 30.59 32.58 1.56
CA THR A 178 31.96 32.50 1.04
C THR A 178 32.41 31.04 0.94
N PRO A 179 33.56 30.76 0.29
CA PRO A 179 34.13 29.43 0.31
C PRO A 179 34.40 28.88 1.73
N GLU A 180 34.72 29.74 2.69
CA GLU A 180 34.94 29.35 4.08
C GLU A 180 33.65 28.82 4.74
N ASP A 181 32.49 29.38 4.39
CA ASP A 181 31.19 28.90 4.86
C ASP A 181 30.85 27.48 4.33
N LEU A 182 31.40 27.09 3.17
CA LEU A 182 31.28 25.71 2.67
C LEU A 182 32.06 24.73 3.53
N PHE A 183 33.19 25.14 4.11
CA PHE A 183 33.97 24.32 5.03
C PHE A 183 33.28 24.19 6.39
N SER A 184 32.83 25.31 6.97
CA SER A 184 32.19 25.29 8.29
C SER A 184 30.88 24.50 8.27
N GLY A 185 30.12 24.61 7.16
CA GLY A 185 28.89 23.86 6.96
C GLY A 185 29.07 22.46 6.35
N LEU A 186 30.29 21.95 6.19
CA LEU A 186 30.55 20.67 5.54
C LEU A 186 30.03 19.50 6.39
N TRP A 187 29.41 18.51 5.74
CA TRP A 187 29.02 17.27 6.41
C TRP A 187 30.24 16.59 7.04
N ARG A 188 30.15 16.13 8.30
CA ARG A 188 31.29 15.55 9.02
C ARG A 188 31.93 14.38 8.27
N GLY A 189 31.11 13.53 7.65
CA GLY A 189 31.57 12.42 6.82
C GLY A 189 32.38 12.82 5.60
N ALA A 190 32.22 14.05 5.09
CA ALA A 190 32.91 14.53 3.91
C ALA A 190 34.33 15.07 4.21
N ILE A 191 34.66 15.29 5.48
CA ILE A 191 35.97 15.79 5.91
C ILE A 191 37.03 14.71 5.60
N GLY A 192 38.13 15.11 4.94
CA GLY A 192 39.24 14.21 4.62
C GLY A 192 39.01 13.27 3.43
N GLN A 193 37.81 13.23 2.84
CA GLN A 193 37.55 12.44 1.63
C GLN A 193 38.07 13.14 0.36
N ARG A 194 38.68 12.37 -0.56
CA ARG A 194 39.03 12.86 -1.90
C ARG A 194 37.75 13.03 -2.72
N PHE A 195 37.43 14.26 -3.11
CA PHE A 195 36.25 14.57 -3.91
C PHE A 195 36.67 14.95 -5.34
N ARG A 196 36.17 14.20 -6.34
CA ARG A 196 36.34 14.54 -7.75
C ARG A 196 35.25 15.54 -8.16
N GLY A 197 35.44 16.81 -7.78
CA GLY A 197 34.44 17.88 -7.95
C GLY A 197 34.19 18.36 -9.40
N GLU A 198 34.52 17.55 -10.40
CA GLU A 198 34.46 17.95 -11.81
C GLU A 198 33.02 18.06 -12.33
N PHE A 199 32.06 17.33 -11.72
CA PHE A 199 30.70 17.18 -12.25
C PHE A 199 29.57 17.60 -11.29
N GLY A 200 29.88 18.23 -10.15
CA GLY A 200 28.88 18.59 -9.14
C GLY A 200 28.04 17.39 -8.69
N PHE A 201 26.71 17.52 -8.64
CA PHE A 201 25.79 16.41 -8.33
C PHE A 201 25.74 15.30 -9.40
N PHE A 202 26.32 15.48 -10.59
CA PHE A 202 26.10 14.63 -11.77
C PHE A 202 27.23 13.59 -11.97
N GLN A 203 27.43 12.69 -11.00
CA GLN A 203 28.48 11.66 -11.05
C GLN A 203 27.96 10.29 -11.54
N ASP A 204 28.29 9.89 -12.77
CA ASP A 204 27.78 8.64 -13.39
C ASP A 204 28.31 7.35 -12.77
N ASP A 205 29.46 7.40 -12.10
CA ASP A 205 30.04 6.27 -11.38
C ASP A 205 29.60 6.18 -9.90
N CYS A 206 28.57 6.93 -9.49
CA CYS A 206 28.05 6.85 -8.14
C CYS A 206 27.53 5.43 -7.82
N GLN A 207 28.04 4.84 -6.71
CA GLN A 207 27.60 3.52 -6.22
C GLN A 207 26.43 3.60 -5.24
N SER A 208 26.28 4.71 -4.51
CA SER A 208 25.40 4.77 -3.36
C SER A 208 23.93 4.95 -3.72
N HIS A 209 23.64 5.64 -4.82
CA HIS A 209 22.28 6.00 -5.21
C HIS A 209 22.13 6.15 -6.72
N VAL A 210 20.87 6.18 -7.16
CA VAL A 210 20.47 6.65 -8.50
C VAL A 210 19.97 8.09 -8.36
N LEU A 211 20.46 9.00 -9.20
CA LEU A 211 20.00 10.38 -9.29
C LEU A 211 19.00 10.53 -10.44
N LEU A 212 17.83 11.09 -10.16
CA LEU A 212 16.92 11.70 -11.14
C LEU A 212 16.95 13.22 -10.94
N ALA A 213 17.55 13.96 -11.87
CA ALA A 213 17.58 15.42 -11.82
C ALA A 213 16.66 16.02 -12.89
N ALA A 214 16.02 17.14 -12.55
CA ALA A 214 15.04 17.82 -13.40
C ALA A 214 15.58 18.37 -14.71
N SER A 215 16.89 18.63 -14.79
CA SER A 215 17.53 19.15 -16.00
C SER A 215 18.98 18.70 -16.12
N ARG A 216 19.53 18.73 -17.34
CA ARG A 216 20.96 18.50 -17.58
C ARG A 216 21.83 19.60 -16.94
N PRO A 217 23.13 19.33 -16.70
CA PRO A 217 24.07 20.36 -16.30
C PRO A 217 24.06 21.55 -17.26
N GLY A 218 23.76 22.75 -16.76
CA GLY A 218 23.67 23.97 -17.56
C GLY A 218 22.27 24.35 -18.05
N GLU A 219 21.31 23.44 -18.00
CA GLU A 219 19.89 23.73 -18.32
C GLU A 219 19.15 24.29 -17.10
N LYS A 220 17.92 24.78 -17.33
CA LYS A 220 17.03 25.30 -16.30
C LYS A 220 15.99 24.25 -15.92
N ALA A 221 15.64 24.22 -14.64
CA ALA A 221 14.43 23.60 -14.13
C ALA A 221 13.41 24.70 -13.83
N MET A 222 12.19 24.56 -14.36
CA MET A 222 11.17 25.60 -14.33
C MET A 222 9.96 25.22 -13.47
N GLU A 223 9.25 26.21 -12.94
CA GLU A 223 7.92 26.04 -12.32
C GLU A 223 6.90 27.05 -12.86
N TRP A 224 5.64 26.66 -12.87
CA TRP A 224 4.48 27.53 -13.13
C TRP A 224 3.45 27.35 -12.02
N LYS A 225 2.29 28.01 -12.15
CA LYS A 225 1.20 27.94 -11.18
C LYS A 225 0.74 26.52 -10.87
N GLU A 226 0.90 25.59 -11.80
CA GLU A 226 0.46 24.20 -11.66
C GLU A 226 1.49 23.29 -10.96
N GLY A 227 2.73 23.73 -10.76
CA GLY A 227 3.80 22.86 -10.26
C GLY A 227 5.17 23.10 -10.88
N GLY A 228 6.19 22.43 -10.31
CA GLY A 228 7.47 22.22 -10.97
C GLY A 228 7.31 21.33 -12.20
N LYS A 229 7.91 21.71 -13.34
CA LYS A 229 7.71 21.00 -14.61
C LYS A 229 8.15 19.55 -14.55
N PHE A 230 9.26 19.28 -13.87
CA PHE A 230 9.75 17.91 -13.68
C PHE A 230 8.79 17.09 -12.82
N THR A 231 8.39 17.60 -11.65
CA THR A 231 7.48 16.85 -10.77
C THR A 231 6.12 16.63 -11.39
N SER A 232 5.55 17.62 -12.08
CA SER A 232 4.30 17.46 -12.83
C SER A 232 4.41 16.38 -13.90
N GLU A 233 5.50 16.36 -14.68
CA GLU A 233 5.70 15.33 -15.71
C GLU A 233 5.94 13.95 -15.10
N PHE A 234 6.71 13.86 -14.01
CA PHE A 234 6.88 12.62 -13.26
C PHE A 234 5.55 12.04 -12.81
N LEU A 235 4.68 12.89 -12.26
CA LEU A 235 3.35 12.50 -11.84
C LEU A 235 2.45 12.13 -13.03
N SER A 236 2.64 12.75 -14.19
CA SER A 236 1.92 12.35 -15.41
C SER A 236 2.40 11.01 -15.98
N VAL A 237 3.71 10.76 -15.96
CA VAL A 237 4.31 9.50 -16.45
C VAL A 237 3.88 8.33 -15.57
N LYS A 238 3.84 8.48 -14.23
CA LYS A 238 3.34 7.40 -13.35
C LYS A 238 1.88 7.02 -13.64
N ASP A 239 1.07 7.97 -14.12
CA ASP A 239 -0.35 7.77 -14.40
C ASP A 239 -0.59 7.24 -15.81
N ALA A 240 0.43 7.28 -16.67
CA ALA A 240 0.36 6.81 -18.04
C ALA A 240 1.07 5.46 -18.25
N LEU A 241 2.14 5.18 -17.49
CA LEU A 241 3.03 4.06 -17.76
C LEU A 241 3.31 3.20 -16.50
N PRO A 242 3.46 1.87 -16.67
CA PRO A 242 3.63 0.95 -15.56
C PRO A 242 5.04 1.02 -14.94
N LEU A 243 5.18 1.71 -13.81
CA LEU A 243 6.47 1.91 -13.13
C LEU A 243 7.11 0.60 -12.65
N HIS A 244 6.32 -0.44 -12.37
CA HIS A 244 6.84 -1.72 -11.84
C HIS A 244 7.75 -2.51 -12.80
N GLN A 245 7.81 -2.12 -14.08
CA GLN A 245 8.74 -2.68 -15.07
C GLN A 245 9.69 -1.61 -15.63
N MET A 246 9.49 -0.35 -15.25
CA MET A 246 10.23 0.77 -15.81
C MET A 246 11.59 0.88 -15.14
N LYS A 247 12.66 0.91 -15.93
CA LYS A 247 13.99 1.25 -15.41
C LYS A 247 14.10 2.75 -15.18
N TYR A 248 15.02 3.18 -14.32
CA TYR A 248 15.25 4.63 -14.13
C TYR A 248 15.72 5.32 -15.42
N SER A 249 16.54 4.64 -16.23
CA SER A 249 16.95 5.11 -17.56
C SER A 249 15.73 5.39 -18.45
N ASP A 250 14.81 4.43 -18.53
CA ASP A 250 13.63 4.52 -19.38
C ASP A 250 12.69 5.62 -18.87
N LEU A 251 12.52 5.73 -17.55
CA LEU A 251 11.77 6.83 -16.93
C LEU A 251 12.32 8.19 -17.35
N SER A 252 13.64 8.39 -17.26
CA SER A 252 14.29 9.65 -17.68
C SER A 252 14.07 9.98 -19.16
N GLU A 253 14.02 8.97 -20.04
CA GLU A 253 13.72 9.17 -21.45
C GLU A 253 12.27 9.62 -21.67
N HIS A 254 11.30 9.01 -20.97
CA HIS A 254 9.90 9.42 -21.05
C HIS A 254 9.71 10.85 -20.54
N LEU A 255 10.30 11.18 -19.40
CA LEU A 255 10.30 12.53 -18.83
C LEU A 255 10.91 13.55 -19.80
N SER A 256 12.03 13.20 -20.45
CA SER A 256 12.69 14.07 -21.44
C SER A 256 11.82 14.31 -22.68
N LYS A 257 11.06 13.30 -23.12
CA LYS A 257 10.11 13.45 -24.23
C LYS A 257 8.96 14.38 -23.87
N GLY A 258 8.42 14.28 -22.65
CA GLY A 258 7.35 15.16 -22.18
C GLY A 258 7.78 16.62 -22.05
N LEU A 259 9.01 16.86 -21.61
CA LEU A 259 9.54 18.21 -21.33
C LEU A 259 10.36 18.84 -22.48
N SER A 260 10.54 18.16 -23.60
CA SER A 260 11.35 18.68 -24.71
C SER A 260 10.85 20.02 -25.26
N HIS A 261 9.54 20.29 -25.18
CA HIS A 261 8.90 21.52 -25.64
C HIS A 261 9.32 22.77 -24.86
N ILE A 262 9.86 22.63 -23.64
CA ILE A 262 10.40 23.73 -22.82
C ILE A 262 11.93 23.69 -22.69
N GLN A 263 12.61 22.86 -23.48
CA GLN A 263 14.08 22.70 -23.44
C GLN A 263 14.62 22.31 -22.05
N GLN A 264 13.85 21.52 -21.30
CA GLN A 264 14.25 20.94 -20.02
C GLN A 264 14.38 19.42 -20.20
N HIS A 265 15.58 18.87 -20.02
CA HIS A 265 15.84 17.45 -20.22
C HIS A 265 16.27 16.81 -18.90
N PRO A 266 15.37 16.07 -18.24
CA PRO A 266 15.72 15.31 -17.04
C PRO A 266 16.83 14.29 -17.32
N VAL A 267 17.65 14.04 -16.30
CA VAL A 267 18.76 13.08 -16.39
C VAL A 267 18.68 12.03 -15.31
N CYS A 268 19.03 10.80 -15.68
CA CYS A 268 19.23 9.69 -14.78
C CYS A 268 20.69 9.25 -14.78
N ILE A 269 21.30 9.22 -13.60
CA ILE A 269 22.74 9.00 -13.41
C ILE A 269 22.96 8.02 -12.25
N GLY A 270 24.06 7.24 -12.33
CA GLY A 270 24.49 6.32 -11.29
C GLY A 270 24.55 4.88 -11.80
N ARG A 271 25.37 4.04 -11.15
CA ARG A 271 25.63 2.67 -11.64
C ARG A 271 24.43 1.74 -11.66
N ARG A 272 23.37 2.07 -10.92
CA ARG A 272 22.15 1.26 -10.84
C ARG A 272 20.98 1.85 -11.65
N LYS A 273 21.23 2.78 -12.58
CA LYS A 273 20.19 3.40 -13.44
C LYS A 273 19.37 2.41 -14.28
N ASP A 274 19.94 1.24 -14.56
CA ASP A 274 19.24 0.18 -15.31
C ASP A 274 18.39 -0.75 -14.41
N ARG A 275 18.33 -0.50 -13.09
CA ARG A 275 17.36 -1.17 -12.21
C ARG A 275 15.95 -0.65 -12.50
N VAL A 276 14.95 -1.50 -12.26
CA VAL A 276 13.56 -1.07 -12.12
C VAL A 276 13.47 0.00 -11.03
N VAL A 277 12.62 1.00 -11.20
CA VAL A 277 12.38 2.06 -10.22
C VAL A 277 12.13 1.46 -8.83
N PHE A 278 12.88 1.95 -7.84
CA PHE A 278 12.92 1.49 -6.44
C PHE A 278 13.28 0.02 -6.26
N ASN A 279 13.97 -0.56 -7.24
CA ASN A 279 14.28 -1.99 -7.32
C ASN A 279 13.00 -2.86 -7.23
N GLY A 280 11.87 -2.34 -7.73
CA GLY A 280 10.57 -3.02 -7.72
C GLY A 280 9.73 -2.82 -6.45
N VAL A 281 10.16 -2.00 -5.49
CA VAL A 281 9.45 -1.76 -4.22
C VAL A 281 8.57 -0.50 -4.31
N PRO A 282 7.30 -0.50 -3.85
CA PRO A 282 6.55 -1.57 -3.20
C PRO A 282 5.60 -2.24 -4.20
N PHE A 283 5.99 -2.40 -5.46
CA PHE A 283 5.13 -2.96 -6.52
C PHE A 283 4.91 -4.47 -6.33
N VAL A 284 4.20 -4.83 -5.27
CA VAL A 284 3.90 -6.20 -4.86
C VAL A 284 2.73 -6.76 -5.66
N ALA A 285 2.58 -8.08 -5.64
CA ALA A 285 1.44 -8.73 -6.26
C ALA A 285 0.13 -8.31 -5.57
N ASP A 286 -0.83 -7.82 -6.35
CA ASP A 286 -2.20 -7.55 -5.93
C ASP A 286 -3.00 -8.86 -5.97
N ALA A 287 -3.31 -9.39 -4.79
CA ALA A 287 -4.02 -10.65 -4.62
C ALA A 287 -5.51 -10.58 -5.07
N SER A 288 -6.05 -9.38 -5.33
CA SER A 288 -7.40 -9.22 -5.90
C SER A 288 -7.46 -9.56 -7.39
N LEU A 289 -6.30 -9.63 -8.06
CA LEU A 289 -6.16 -9.98 -9.47
C LEU A 289 -5.80 -11.46 -9.61
N VAL A 290 -6.60 -12.21 -10.37
CA VAL A 290 -6.37 -13.64 -10.65
C VAL A 290 -5.87 -13.87 -12.07
N PRO A 291 -5.06 -14.93 -12.31
CA PRO A 291 -4.56 -15.26 -13.64
C PRO A 291 -5.70 -15.65 -14.56
N VAL A 292 -5.47 -15.38 -15.83
CA VAL A 292 -6.39 -15.67 -16.93
C VAL A 292 -5.67 -16.50 -17.98
N ASP A 293 -6.33 -17.53 -18.47
CA ASP A 293 -5.88 -18.33 -19.63
C ASP A 293 -6.97 -18.36 -20.72
N GLY A 294 -6.57 -18.58 -21.97
CA GLY A 294 -7.50 -18.70 -23.11
C GLY A 294 -7.34 -17.66 -24.22
N GLU A 295 -8.24 -17.74 -25.20
CA GLU A 295 -8.19 -16.98 -26.45
C GLU A 295 -9.18 -15.79 -26.46
N LYS A 296 -9.08 -14.93 -27.48
CA LYS A 296 -9.92 -13.73 -27.61
C LYS A 296 -11.41 -14.09 -27.70
N GLY A 297 -12.14 -13.94 -26.60
CA GLY A 297 -13.60 -14.04 -26.53
C GLY A 297 -14.12 -14.96 -25.43
N CYS A 298 -13.36 -16.01 -25.09
CA CYS A 298 -13.65 -16.96 -24.02
C CYS A 298 -12.41 -17.15 -23.16
N LEU A 299 -12.52 -16.78 -21.89
CA LEU A 299 -11.43 -16.80 -20.94
C LEU A 299 -11.74 -17.77 -19.81
N ARG A 300 -10.72 -18.51 -19.40
CA ARG A 300 -10.70 -19.24 -18.14
C ARG A 300 -10.13 -18.34 -17.06
N LEU A 301 -10.90 -18.12 -16.02
CA LEU A 301 -10.50 -17.38 -14.83
C LEU A 301 -10.11 -18.41 -13.75
N GLU A 302 -8.94 -18.27 -13.13
CA GLU A 302 -8.54 -19.11 -11.98
C GLU A 302 -9.24 -18.67 -10.68
N MET A 303 -10.57 -18.53 -10.77
CA MET A 303 -11.48 -18.17 -9.71
C MET A 303 -12.86 -18.81 -9.95
N GLY A 304 -13.43 -19.46 -8.93
CA GLY A 304 -14.64 -20.28 -9.04
C GLY A 304 -15.61 -20.15 -7.86
N ALA A 305 -16.50 -21.12 -7.70
CA ALA A 305 -17.57 -21.13 -6.68
C ALA A 305 -17.05 -20.92 -5.26
N MET A 306 -15.90 -21.54 -4.91
CA MET A 306 -15.25 -21.39 -3.61
C MET A 306 -14.88 -19.92 -3.30
N HIS A 307 -14.55 -19.14 -4.33
CA HIS A 307 -14.23 -17.71 -4.23
C HIS A 307 -15.48 -16.84 -4.19
N GLY A 308 -16.66 -17.40 -4.49
CA GLY A 308 -17.96 -16.71 -4.52
C GLY A 308 -18.44 -16.35 -5.91
N VAL A 309 -17.71 -16.81 -6.94
CA VAL A 309 -18.09 -16.59 -8.32
C VAL A 309 -19.33 -17.42 -8.61
N VAL A 310 -20.33 -16.77 -9.18
CA VAL A 310 -21.55 -17.39 -9.70
C VAL A 310 -21.75 -16.98 -11.15
N GLU A 311 -22.59 -17.72 -11.89
CA GLU A 311 -22.97 -17.33 -13.24
C GLU A 311 -23.45 -15.87 -13.27
N GLY A 312 -22.97 -15.09 -14.25
CA GLY A 312 -23.26 -13.66 -14.38
C GLY A 312 -22.32 -12.71 -13.63
N THR A 313 -21.41 -13.22 -12.79
CA THR A 313 -20.33 -12.42 -12.17
C THR A 313 -19.50 -11.75 -13.27
N GLU A 314 -19.17 -10.46 -13.10
CA GLU A 314 -18.43 -9.67 -14.07
C GLU A 314 -17.01 -9.36 -13.60
N PHE A 315 -16.09 -9.36 -14.57
CA PHE A 315 -14.68 -9.11 -14.36
C PHE A 315 -14.14 -8.07 -15.35
N SER A 316 -13.18 -7.27 -14.90
CA SER A 316 -12.29 -6.50 -15.77
C SER A 316 -11.01 -7.27 -16.05
N ILE A 317 -10.45 -7.09 -17.24
CA ILE A 317 -9.18 -7.71 -17.67
C ILE A 317 -8.06 -6.68 -17.61
N HIS A 318 -6.88 -7.10 -17.16
CA HIS A 318 -5.74 -6.26 -16.84
C HIS A 318 -4.43 -6.88 -17.34
N GLU A 319 -3.42 -6.04 -17.57
CA GLU A 319 -2.14 -6.48 -18.15
C GLU A 319 -1.25 -7.20 -17.12
N HIS A 320 -1.21 -6.69 -15.89
CA HIS A 320 -0.38 -7.21 -14.80
C HIS A 320 -1.16 -7.25 -13.47
N ASN A 321 -0.51 -7.70 -12.39
CA ASN A 321 -1.07 -7.72 -11.03
C ASN A 321 -0.21 -6.99 -10.02
N ARG A 322 0.33 -5.81 -10.37
CA ARG A 322 1.19 -5.05 -9.44
C ARG A 322 0.43 -3.91 -8.81
N PHE A 323 0.42 -3.91 -7.49
CA PHE A 323 -0.12 -2.81 -6.70
C PHE A 323 0.71 -1.53 -6.92
N GLY A 324 0.06 -0.36 -6.89
CA GLY A 324 0.73 0.95 -6.98
C GLY A 324 1.31 1.33 -8.35
N SER A 325 1.16 0.47 -9.36
CA SER A 325 1.47 0.78 -10.77
C SER A 325 0.18 0.94 -11.55
N VAL A 326 0.14 1.88 -12.50
CA VAL A 326 -1.02 2.06 -13.37
C VAL A 326 -1.35 0.76 -14.11
N ASN A 327 -2.63 0.37 -14.07
CA ASN A 327 -3.09 -0.91 -14.61
C ASN A 327 -4.55 -0.80 -15.08
N PRO A 328 -4.81 -0.13 -16.21
CA PRO A 328 -6.16 0.15 -16.68
C PRO A 328 -6.92 -1.13 -17.04
N SER A 329 -8.26 -1.06 -17.02
CA SER A 329 -9.11 -2.13 -17.52
C SER A 329 -9.05 -2.17 -19.05
N LEU A 330 -8.62 -3.31 -19.59
CA LEU A 330 -8.50 -3.57 -21.02
C LEU A 330 -9.81 -4.05 -21.65
N ASP A 331 -10.63 -4.76 -20.87
CA ASP A 331 -11.87 -5.37 -21.34
C ASP A 331 -12.80 -5.76 -20.19
N SER A 332 -14.03 -6.20 -20.49
CA SER A 332 -14.99 -6.68 -19.50
C SER A 332 -15.63 -8.01 -19.92
N PHE A 333 -15.68 -8.95 -18.98
CA PHE A 333 -16.13 -10.31 -19.18
C PHE A 333 -17.24 -10.65 -18.19
N ARG A 334 -18.11 -11.59 -18.58
CA ARG A 334 -19.18 -12.13 -17.75
C ARG A 334 -19.06 -13.65 -17.71
N VAL A 335 -19.08 -14.19 -16.49
CA VAL A 335 -19.04 -15.64 -16.24
C VAL A 335 -20.31 -16.31 -16.73
N TYR A 336 -20.17 -17.44 -17.42
CA TYR A 336 -21.28 -18.27 -17.88
C TYR A 336 -21.18 -19.73 -17.40
N GLU A 337 -20.01 -20.16 -16.92
CA GLU A 337 -19.81 -21.49 -16.36
C GLU A 337 -18.90 -21.40 -15.14
N VAL A 338 -19.22 -22.14 -14.08
CA VAL A 338 -18.54 -22.05 -12.78
C VAL A 338 -18.15 -23.44 -12.31
N HIS A 339 -16.87 -23.60 -11.97
CA HIS A 339 -16.31 -24.77 -11.31
C HIS A 339 -15.88 -24.39 -9.88
N PRO A 340 -15.49 -25.36 -9.03
CA PRO A 340 -15.04 -25.10 -7.66
C PRO A 340 -13.97 -24.01 -7.54
N THR A 341 -12.89 -24.11 -8.31
CA THR A 341 -11.72 -23.22 -8.19
C THR A 341 -11.48 -22.31 -9.39
N TRP A 342 -12.22 -22.50 -10.49
CA TRP A 342 -12.09 -21.73 -11.73
C TRP A 342 -13.46 -21.52 -12.40
N SER A 343 -13.51 -20.66 -13.42
CA SER A 343 -14.74 -20.38 -14.19
C SER A 343 -14.43 -20.05 -15.64
N LEU A 344 -15.43 -20.16 -16.51
CA LEU A 344 -15.37 -19.64 -17.88
C LEU A 344 -16.19 -18.37 -18.00
N ALA A 345 -15.58 -17.38 -18.65
CA ALA A 345 -16.18 -16.09 -18.90
C ALA A 345 -16.11 -15.73 -20.38
N ARG A 346 -17.17 -15.07 -20.85
CA ARG A 346 -17.25 -14.54 -22.21
C ARG A 346 -17.28 -13.04 -22.20
N ARG A 347 -16.81 -12.44 -23.28
CA ARG A 347 -16.76 -10.99 -23.42
C ARG A 347 -18.15 -10.35 -23.34
N LYS A 348 -18.27 -9.21 -22.64
CA LYS A 348 -19.55 -8.49 -22.46
C LYS A 348 -19.95 -7.65 -23.67
N SER A 349 -18.98 -6.99 -24.33
CA SER A 349 -19.22 -6.16 -25.52
C SER A 349 -18.25 -6.54 -26.63
N MET A 350 -18.78 -6.94 -27.79
CA MET A 350 -17.98 -7.28 -28.97
C MET A 350 -17.53 -6.06 -29.78
N ASN A 351 -18.07 -4.86 -29.47
CA ASN A 351 -17.92 -3.66 -30.30
C ASN A 351 -16.64 -2.85 -30.03
N LYS A 352 -15.90 -3.16 -28.95
CA LYS A 352 -14.59 -2.55 -28.69
C LYS A 352 -13.50 -3.48 -29.21
N PRO A 353 -12.35 -2.99 -29.72
CA PRO A 353 -11.17 -3.86 -29.87
C PRO A 353 -10.80 -4.39 -28.48
N GLY A 354 -10.79 -5.71 -28.29
CA GLY A 354 -10.48 -6.33 -27.00
C GLY A 354 -8.98 -6.32 -26.75
N GLY A 355 -8.57 -5.95 -25.54
CA GLY A 355 -7.19 -6.05 -25.09
C GLY A 355 -6.87 -7.45 -24.57
N ARG A 356 -5.65 -7.94 -24.81
CA ARG A 356 -5.16 -9.19 -24.23
C ARG A 356 -4.52 -8.87 -22.88
N GLY A 357 -5.23 -9.18 -21.80
CA GLY A 357 -4.66 -9.14 -20.45
C GLY A 357 -4.45 -10.56 -19.91
N SER A 358 -3.59 -10.67 -18.90
CA SER A 358 -3.27 -11.95 -18.24
C SER A 358 -3.92 -12.06 -16.86
N TRP A 359 -4.64 -11.02 -16.43
CA TRP A 359 -5.18 -10.89 -15.09
C TRP A 359 -6.62 -10.40 -15.11
N ALA A 360 -7.43 -10.87 -14.15
CA ALA A 360 -8.83 -10.48 -14.01
C ALA A 360 -9.13 -10.02 -12.59
N ARG A 361 -9.97 -8.99 -12.44
CA ARG A 361 -10.49 -8.51 -11.16
C ARG A 361 -12.01 -8.51 -11.21
N ILE A 362 -12.66 -8.92 -10.13
CA ILE A 362 -14.13 -8.80 -10.02
C ILE A 362 -14.52 -7.33 -10.04
N THR A 363 -15.42 -6.97 -10.95
CA THR A 363 -16.06 -5.65 -10.99
C THR A 363 -17.49 -5.70 -10.46
N ARG A 364 -18.17 -6.84 -10.62
CA ARG A 364 -19.56 -7.02 -10.18
C ARG A 364 -19.79 -8.46 -9.74
N TRP A 365 -20.24 -8.66 -8.50
CA TRP A 365 -20.78 -9.96 -8.07
C TRP A 365 -22.21 -10.14 -8.57
N ASN A 366 -22.61 -11.38 -8.81
CA ASN A 366 -24.00 -11.71 -9.20
C ASN A 366 -24.69 -12.62 -8.17
N ASN A 367 -24.31 -12.47 -6.89
CA ASN A 367 -24.90 -13.27 -5.82
C ASN A 367 -26.36 -12.91 -5.60
N ARG A 368 -27.22 -13.94 -5.59
CA ARG A 368 -28.68 -13.77 -5.48
C ARG A 368 -29.15 -13.45 -4.07
N THR A 369 -28.42 -13.91 -3.06
CA THR A 369 -28.75 -13.64 -1.66
C THR A 369 -28.56 -12.16 -1.36
N PRO A 370 -29.62 -11.43 -0.96
CA PRO A 370 -29.51 -10.02 -0.64
C PRO A 370 -28.81 -9.83 0.70
N PHE A 371 -27.89 -8.87 0.78
CA PHE A 371 -27.37 -8.33 2.03
C PHE A 371 -28.31 -7.21 2.50
N ARG A 372 -28.98 -7.44 3.63
CA ARG A 372 -30.08 -6.60 4.10
C ARG A 372 -29.58 -5.52 5.03
N VAL A 373 -29.85 -4.26 4.71
CA VAL A 373 -29.38 -3.10 5.47
C VAL A 373 -30.57 -2.34 6.04
N TYR A 374 -30.60 -2.15 7.36
CA TYR A 374 -31.54 -1.26 8.02
C TYR A 374 -30.93 0.13 8.24
N VAL A 375 -31.56 1.17 7.71
CA VAL A 375 -31.10 2.56 7.90
C VAL A 375 -31.88 3.23 9.04
N LYS A 376 -31.17 3.56 10.13
CA LYS A 376 -31.75 4.24 11.30
C LYS A 376 -32.18 5.65 10.93
N ARG A 377 -33.47 5.97 11.16
CA ARG A 377 -34.03 7.32 10.95
C ARG A 377 -33.45 8.31 11.96
N THR A 378 -32.45 9.08 11.57
CA THR A 378 -31.87 10.19 12.37
C THR A 378 -32.53 11.53 12.03
N CYS A 379 -32.37 12.56 12.88
CA CYS A 379 -32.93 13.90 12.60
C CYS A 379 -32.48 14.46 11.24
N SER A 380 -31.26 14.11 10.80
CA SER A 380 -30.73 14.41 9.46
C SER A 380 -31.57 13.84 8.31
N TYR A 381 -32.18 12.67 8.49
CA TYR A 381 -33.12 12.07 7.53
C TYR A 381 -34.41 12.90 7.40
N LEU A 382 -34.97 13.34 8.54
CA LEU A 382 -36.15 14.21 8.56
C LEU A 382 -35.87 15.57 7.89
N PHE A 383 -34.72 16.19 8.18
CA PHE A 383 -34.30 17.44 7.53
C PHE A 383 -34.08 17.29 6.02
N ARG A 384 -33.52 16.16 5.54
CA ARG A 384 -33.26 15.93 4.12
C ARG A 384 -34.54 15.68 3.32
N ARG A 385 -35.55 15.06 3.95
CA ARG A 385 -36.90 14.88 3.39
C ARG A 385 -37.69 16.20 3.33
N LEU A 386 -37.54 17.06 4.33
CA LEU A 386 -38.09 18.43 4.35
C LEU A 386 -37.49 19.35 3.26
N LEU A 387 -36.22 19.15 2.90
CA LEU A 387 -35.51 19.92 1.87
C LEU A 387 -35.68 19.40 0.43
N GLY A 388 -36.56 18.42 0.19
CA GLY A 388 -36.89 17.95 -1.17
C GLY A 388 -35.75 17.24 -1.93
N ARG A 389 -34.72 16.74 -1.24
CA ARG A 389 -33.52 16.14 -1.86
C ARG A 389 -33.59 14.62 -2.07
N SER A 390 -34.74 13.99 -1.87
CA SER A 390 -34.89 12.55 -2.09
C SER A 390 -35.12 12.24 -3.57
N LYS A 391 -34.05 11.95 -4.31
CA LYS A 391 -34.13 11.13 -5.51
C LYS A 391 -33.65 9.73 -5.13
N ASN A 392 -34.58 8.78 -5.07
CA ASN A 392 -34.26 7.36 -5.12
C ASN A 392 -33.82 7.02 -6.56
N SER A 393 -32.58 7.33 -6.93
CA SER A 393 -31.90 6.51 -7.94
C SER A 393 -31.33 5.29 -7.22
N GLY A 394 -31.37 4.12 -7.85
CA GLY A 394 -30.89 2.85 -7.27
C GLY A 394 -29.39 2.78 -6.94
N GLU A 395 -28.71 3.93 -6.89
CA GLU A 395 -27.27 4.11 -6.70
C GLU A 395 -26.90 4.64 -5.29
N GLN A 396 -27.89 5.01 -4.46
CA GLN A 396 -27.65 5.55 -3.12
C GLN A 396 -28.61 5.00 -2.05
N LEU A 397 -28.05 4.50 -0.95
CA LEU A 397 -28.77 4.22 0.30
C LEU A 397 -28.64 5.45 1.20
N ASP A 398 -29.68 6.28 1.26
CA ASP A 398 -29.76 7.47 2.12
C ASP A 398 -28.58 8.48 1.97
N GLY A 399 -28.05 8.58 0.74
CA GLY A 399 -26.90 9.41 0.38
C GLY A 399 -25.54 8.80 0.68
N ILE A 400 -25.49 7.50 1.03
CA ILE A 400 -24.28 6.68 0.97
C ILE A 400 -24.23 6.04 -0.42
N PRO A 401 -23.14 6.21 -1.19
CA PRO A 401 -22.99 5.53 -2.47
C PRO A 401 -22.91 4.02 -2.25
N VAL A 402 -23.73 3.27 -2.98
CA VAL A 402 -23.70 1.80 -2.97
C VAL A 402 -23.21 1.35 -4.33
N ASN A 403 -22.25 0.43 -4.34
CA ASN A 403 -21.73 -0.08 -5.61
C ASN A 403 -22.74 -1.07 -6.20
N GLU A 404 -23.00 -1.02 -7.51
CA GLU A 404 -23.90 -1.95 -8.22
C GLU A 404 -23.44 -3.43 -8.19
N GLY A 405 -22.28 -3.67 -7.58
CA GLY A 405 -21.56 -4.93 -7.52
C GLY A 405 -22.11 -5.98 -6.56
N LEU A 406 -22.84 -5.62 -5.51
CA LEU A 406 -23.37 -6.56 -4.52
C LEU A 406 -24.88 -6.35 -4.38
N ASN A 407 -25.64 -7.43 -4.19
CA ASN A 407 -27.10 -7.36 -4.01
C ASN A 407 -27.43 -6.82 -2.61
N ILE A 408 -27.37 -5.50 -2.42
CA ILE A 408 -27.65 -4.84 -1.14
C ILE A 408 -29.09 -4.32 -1.18
N VAL A 409 -29.90 -4.70 -0.20
CA VAL A 409 -31.33 -4.37 -0.13
C VAL A 409 -31.63 -3.66 1.18
N GLN A 410 -32.38 -2.56 1.13
CA GLN A 410 -32.85 -1.89 2.34
C GLN A 410 -34.07 -2.61 2.93
N VAL A 411 -34.08 -2.81 4.25
CA VAL A 411 -35.22 -3.36 4.99
C VAL A 411 -35.79 -2.33 5.97
N ASP A 412 -37.05 -2.54 6.37
CA ASP A 412 -37.80 -1.59 7.19
C ASP A 412 -37.53 -1.73 8.70
N THR A 413 -37.09 -2.90 9.16
CA THR A 413 -36.85 -3.19 10.57
C THR A 413 -35.42 -3.68 10.81
N SER A 414 -34.87 -3.41 11.99
CA SER A 414 -33.56 -3.95 12.36
C SER A 414 -33.56 -5.46 12.58
N ALA A 415 -34.72 -6.08 12.80
CA ALA A 415 -34.84 -7.52 13.01
C ALA A 415 -34.66 -8.32 11.70
N GLU A 416 -34.90 -7.68 10.55
CA GLU A 416 -34.76 -8.29 9.23
C GLU A 416 -33.40 -8.02 8.58
N ALA A 417 -32.56 -7.22 9.23
CA ALA A 417 -31.31 -6.71 8.67
C ALA A 417 -30.09 -7.53 9.10
N ASP A 418 -29.16 -7.71 8.18
CA ASP A 418 -27.82 -8.24 8.46
C ASP A 418 -26.89 -7.15 9.00
N MET A 419 -27.23 -5.88 8.76
CA MET A 419 -26.48 -4.72 9.23
C MET A 419 -27.39 -3.52 9.44
N SER A 420 -27.12 -2.71 10.46
CA SER A 420 -27.75 -1.40 10.62
C SER A 420 -26.78 -0.25 10.45
N VAL A 421 -27.27 0.82 9.84
CA VAL A 421 -26.50 2.03 9.51
C VAL A 421 -27.23 3.25 10.05
N GLY A 422 -26.53 4.10 10.79
CA GLY A 422 -27.02 5.39 11.27
C GLY A 422 -26.15 6.53 10.76
N VAL A 423 -26.73 7.44 9.97
CA VAL A 423 -26.01 8.61 9.45
C VAL A 423 -26.23 9.80 10.38
N HIS A 424 -25.18 10.27 11.06
CA HIS A 424 -25.24 11.43 11.95
C HIS A 424 -24.71 12.68 11.27
N THR A 425 -24.41 13.76 11.99
CA THR A 425 -23.87 15.01 11.41
C THR A 425 -22.40 14.92 11.06
N ARG A 426 -21.59 14.22 11.87
CA ARG A 426 -20.13 14.10 11.75
C ARG A 426 -19.63 12.68 11.46
N ASP A 427 -20.43 11.67 11.77
CA ASP A 427 -20.06 10.26 11.60
C ASP A 427 -21.17 9.43 10.92
N VAL A 428 -20.79 8.25 10.45
CA VAL A 428 -21.68 7.14 10.09
C VAL A 428 -21.42 6.03 11.10
N ARG A 429 -22.48 5.45 11.64
CA ARG A 429 -22.43 4.38 12.64
C ARG A 429 -22.94 3.10 12.03
N VAL A 430 -22.13 2.06 12.08
CA VAL A 430 -22.46 0.75 11.51
C VAL A 430 -22.49 -0.28 12.63
N GLN A 431 -23.46 -1.18 12.59
CA GLN A 431 -23.59 -2.28 13.54
C GLN A 431 -23.93 -3.55 12.76
N ASN A 432 -23.07 -4.56 12.86
CA ASN A 432 -23.33 -5.90 12.34
C ASN A 432 -24.52 -6.50 13.12
N LEU A 433 -25.50 -7.09 12.45
CA LEU A 433 -26.71 -7.71 13.03
C LEU A 433 -26.84 -9.18 12.63
N ASP A 434 -25.76 -9.77 12.10
CA ASP A 434 -25.74 -11.15 11.65
C ASP A 434 -26.10 -12.12 12.80
N HIS A 435 -27.05 -13.02 12.52
CA HIS A 435 -27.56 -13.98 13.50
C HIS A 435 -26.51 -14.95 14.06
N LEU A 436 -25.38 -15.13 13.35
CA LEU A 436 -24.26 -15.94 13.83
C LEU A 436 -23.43 -15.22 14.91
N VAL A 437 -23.60 -13.91 15.04
CA VAL A 437 -22.90 -13.08 16.05
C VAL A 437 -23.76 -13.03 17.33
N PRO A 438 -23.20 -13.30 18.51
CA PRO A 438 -23.93 -13.16 19.76
C PRO A 438 -24.45 -11.73 19.97
N PRO A 439 -25.68 -11.50 20.47
CA PRO A 439 -26.26 -10.17 20.66
C PRO A 439 -25.42 -9.21 21.51
N THR A 440 -24.60 -9.76 22.42
CA THR A 440 -23.70 -9.00 23.30
C THR A 440 -22.42 -8.53 22.60
N ALA A 441 -22.15 -8.95 21.37
CA ALA A 441 -20.92 -8.71 20.61
C ALA A 441 -21.11 -7.80 19.39
N HIS A 442 -22.05 -6.86 19.45
CA HIS A 442 -22.38 -5.96 18.33
C HIS A 442 -21.87 -4.54 18.59
N PRO A 443 -20.55 -4.26 18.51
CA PRO A 443 -20.06 -2.90 18.69
C PRO A 443 -20.56 -1.99 17.56
N ILE A 444 -20.74 -0.72 17.90
CA ILE A 444 -21.06 0.31 16.91
C ILE A 444 -19.76 0.86 16.36
N ILE A 445 -19.46 0.55 15.10
CA ILE A 445 -18.33 1.09 14.36
C ILE A 445 -18.63 2.54 14.02
N ARG A 446 -17.75 3.47 14.42
CA ARG A 446 -17.87 4.90 14.08
C ARG A 446 -16.95 5.24 12.93
N LEU A 447 -17.53 5.79 11.88
CA LEU A 447 -16.84 6.17 10.65
C LEU A 447 -16.93 7.67 10.50
N GLU A 448 -15.79 8.35 10.38
CA GLU A 448 -15.80 9.75 10.03
C GLU A 448 -16.42 9.93 8.65
N LYS A 449 -17.20 11.00 8.48
CA LYS A 449 -18.00 11.27 7.29
C LYS A 449 -17.23 11.55 6.00
N ASP A 450 -15.92 11.42 6.02
CA ASP A 450 -15.14 11.61 4.81
C ASP A 450 -15.70 10.68 3.71
N ARG A 451 -16.08 11.28 2.58
CA ARG A 451 -16.97 10.66 1.58
C ARG A 451 -16.37 9.39 0.96
N SER A 452 -15.07 9.18 1.13
CA SER A 452 -14.32 8.02 0.65
C SER A 452 -14.56 6.74 1.47
N ARG A 453 -14.93 6.82 2.76
CA ARG A 453 -14.95 5.64 3.64
C ARG A 453 -16.31 4.97 3.84
N SER A 454 -17.41 5.72 3.78
CA SER A 454 -18.74 5.17 4.14
C SER A 454 -19.30 4.17 3.12
N GLY A 455 -19.09 4.38 1.82
CA GLY A 455 -19.49 3.43 0.77
C GLY A 455 -18.59 2.19 0.69
N VAL A 456 -17.30 2.34 1.05
CA VAL A 456 -16.33 1.23 1.08
C VAL A 456 -16.75 0.19 2.11
N ILE A 457 -17.12 0.63 3.32
CA ILE A 457 -17.45 -0.29 4.41
C ILE A 457 -18.74 -1.06 4.18
N LEU A 458 -19.74 -0.48 3.51
CA LEU A 458 -20.93 -1.23 3.12
C LEU A 458 -20.60 -2.36 2.14
N ASN A 459 -19.69 -2.12 1.20
CA ASN A 459 -19.24 -3.15 0.27
C ASN A 459 -18.42 -4.22 0.98
N GLU A 460 -17.50 -3.83 1.87
CA GLU A 460 -16.70 -4.75 2.70
C GLU A 460 -17.60 -5.60 3.60
N ALA A 461 -18.64 -5.01 4.19
CA ALA A 461 -19.63 -5.70 5.00
C ALA A 461 -20.46 -6.71 4.20
N ALA A 462 -20.98 -6.30 3.05
CA ALA A 462 -21.74 -7.18 2.17
C ALA A 462 -20.86 -8.35 1.68
N ARG A 463 -19.59 -8.07 1.38
CA ARG A 463 -18.60 -9.08 1.01
C ARG A 463 -18.25 -10.01 2.18
N PHE A 464 -18.06 -9.46 3.38
CA PHE A 464 -17.85 -10.21 4.62
C PHE A 464 -19.00 -11.20 4.84
N HIS A 465 -20.23 -10.71 4.82
CA HIS A 465 -21.43 -11.54 5.00
C HIS A 465 -21.51 -12.64 3.91
N MET A 466 -21.27 -12.28 2.65
CA MET A 466 -21.24 -13.23 1.53
C MET A 466 -20.19 -14.35 1.74
N HIS A 467 -19.00 -14.04 2.27
CA HIS A 467 -17.96 -15.04 2.53
C HIS A 467 -18.25 -15.87 3.80
N LEU A 468 -18.81 -15.26 4.84
CA LEU A 468 -19.16 -15.93 6.10
C LEU A 468 -20.21 -17.02 5.86
N HIS A 469 -21.27 -16.69 5.13
CA HIS A 469 -22.38 -17.59 4.80
C HIS A 469 -22.11 -18.51 3.62
N ARG A 470 -20.92 -18.41 3.01
CA ARG A 470 -20.56 -19.27 1.90
C ARG A 470 -20.48 -20.73 2.33
N THR A 471 -21.22 -21.57 1.62
CA THR A 471 -21.25 -23.02 1.76
C THR A 471 -21.34 -23.66 0.38
N ASN A 472 -20.84 -24.89 0.23
CA ASN A 472 -21.11 -25.67 -0.97
C ASN A 472 -22.49 -26.33 -0.85
N PRO A 473 -23.46 -26.07 -1.74
CA PRO A 473 -24.78 -26.69 -1.68
C PRO A 473 -24.76 -28.23 -1.69
N THR A 474 -23.76 -28.84 -2.31
CA THR A 474 -23.59 -30.30 -2.38
C THR A 474 -22.95 -30.90 -1.12
N LYS A 475 -22.31 -30.06 -0.29
CA LYS A 475 -21.64 -30.43 0.98
C LYS A 475 -20.81 -31.73 0.91
N PRO A 476 -19.85 -31.86 -0.03
CA PRO A 476 -19.15 -33.11 -0.30
C PRO A 476 -18.27 -33.59 0.87
N PHE A 477 -17.93 -32.71 1.81
CA PHE A 477 -17.12 -33.04 2.99
C PHE A 477 -17.85 -32.75 4.30
N HIS A 478 -19.19 -32.71 4.29
CA HIS A 478 -20.00 -32.53 5.48
C HIS A 478 -19.64 -33.54 6.56
N GLU A 479 -19.44 -33.10 7.80
CA GLU A 479 -19.05 -33.92 8.97
C GLU A 479 -17.67 -34.63 8.87
N LEU A 480 -17.07 -34.66 7.68
CA LEU A 480 -15.74 -35.23 7.44
C LEU A 480 -14.61 -34.25 7.79
N LEU A 481 -14.92 -32.96 7.90
CA LEU A 481 -13.98 -31.94 8.37
C LEU A 481 -14.14 -31.73 9.88
N GLY A 482 -13.01 -31.58 10.57
CA GLY A 482 -12.97 -31.21 11.99
C GLY A 482 -12.00 -30.07 12.24
N MET A 483 -12.27 -29.29 13.28
CA MET A 483 -11.39 -28.23 13.74
C MET A 483 -11.31 -28.28 15.26
N GLU A 484 -10.12 -28.05 15.81
CA GLU A 484 -9.87 -27.94 17.24
C GLU A 484 -8.96 -26.74 17.50
N ILE A 485 -9.14 -26.07 18.64
CA ILE A 485 -8.35 -24.90 19.03
C ILE A 485 -7.66 -25.20 20.35
N PHE A 486 -6.37 -24.94 20.42
CA PHE A 486 -5.57 -25.15 21.64
C PHE A 486 -4.82 -23.90 22.02
N ARG A 487 -4.69 -23.67 23.33
CA ARG A 487 -3.73 -22.68 23.85
C ARG A 487 -2.33 -23.28 23.76
N LEU A 488 -1.33 -22.43 23.56
CA LEU A 488 0.08 -22.83 23.52
C LEU A 488 0.85 -22.37 24.76
N ASP A 489 1.79 -23.20 25.18
CA ASP A 489 2.81 -22.81 26.16
C ASP A 489 3.70 -21.70 25.57
N PRO A 490 3.89 -20.57 26.28
CA PRO A 490 4.68 -19.44 25.76
C PRO A 490 6.14 -19.78 25.43
N HIS A 491 6.72 -20.75 26.12
CA HIS A 491 8.14 -21.12 26.00
C HIS A 491 8.34 -22.27 25.02
N THR A 492 7.54 -23.34 25.13
CA THR A 492 7.73 -24.55 24.31
C THR A 492 6.91 -24.54 23.03
N GLN A 493 5.93 -23.63 22.88
CA GLN A 493 4.97 -23.61 21.78
C GLN A 493 4.27 -24.96 21.56
N ARG A 494 4.07 -25.72 22.64
CA ARG A 494 3.29 -26.97 22.64
C ARG A 494 1.88 -26.69 23.14
N ARG A 495 0.92 -27.49 22.69
CA ARG A 495 -0.47 -27.41 23.15
C ARG A 495 -0.57 -27.65 24.65
N ILE A 496 -1.39 -26.85 25.31
CA ILE A 496 -1.75 -26.98 26.72
C ILE A 496 -3.26 -26.98 26.89
N GLY A 497 -3.76 -27.80 27.82
CA GLY A 497 -5.18 -27.93 28.10
C GLY A 497 -5.94 -28.78 27.07
N SER A 498 -7.27 -28.74 27.17
CA SER A 498 -8.19 -29.41 26.24
C SER A 498 -8.50 -28.53 25.02
N ASN A 499 -9.13 -29.14 24.01
CA ASN A 499 -9.72 -28.41 22.90
C ASN A 499 -10.68 -27.34 23.43
N LEU A 500 -10.47 -26.09 23.01
CA LEU A 500 -11.27 -24.92 23.39
C LEU A 500 -12.53 -24.79 22.53
N LEU A 501 -12.58 -25.47 21.38
CA LEU A 501 -13.71 -25.44 20.46
C LEU A 501 -14.66 -26.61 20.76
N VAL A 502 -15.79 -26.31 21.39
CA VAL A 502 -16.83 -27.28 21.74
C VAL A 502 -18.10 -26.91 20.99
N ASP A 503 -18.67 -27.85 20.24
CA ASP A 503 -19.88 -27.65 19.40
C ASP A 503 -19.79 -26.43 18.48
N GLY A 504 -18.61 -26.20 17.89
CA GLY A 504 -18.34 -25.07 16.98
C GLY A 504 -18.19 -23.72 17.66
N ILE A 505 -18.17 -23.67 19.00
CA ILE A 505 -18.03 -22.42 19.78
C ILE A 505 -16.80 -22.52 20.69
N ALA A 506 -15.93 -21.52 20.63
CA ALA A 506 -14.78 -21.39 21.52
C ALA A 506 -14.94 -20.19 22.44
N ALA A 507 -15.13 -20.43 23.73
CA ALA A 507 -15.18 -19.40 24.77
C ALA A 507 -13.79 -19.20 25.39
N ILE A 508 -13.08 -18.15 24.97
CA ILE A 508 -11.68 -17.92 25.35
C ILE A 508 -11.59 -16.78 26.36
N SER A 509 -10.93 -17.04 27.50
CA SER A 509 -10.57 -15.97 28.43
C SER A 509 -9.37 -15.22 27.88
N HIS A 510 -9.53 -13.92 27.60
CA HIS A 510 -8.45 -13.09 27.08
C HIS A 510 -7.30 -13.02 28.09
N SER A 511 -6.11 -13.27 27.59
CA SER A 511 -4.83 -13.15 28.29
C SER A 511 -3.88 -12.49 27.32
N GLU A 512 -3.29 -11.37 27.71
CA GLU A 512 -2.32 -10.66 26.89
C GLU A 512 -1.16 -11.59 26.53
N GLY A 513 -0.73 -11.57 25.26
CA GLY A 513 0.34 -12.42 24.74
C GLY A 513 0.00 -13.91 24.60
N ALA A 514 -1.25 -14.33 24.85
CA ALA A 514 -1.65 -15.71 24.63
C ALA A 514 -1.58 -16.09 23.16
N ARG A 515 -1.09 -17.31 22.90
CA ARG A 515 -0.93 -17.87 21.56
C ARG A 515 -1.74 -19.14 21.42
N TYR A 516 -2.20 -19.40 20.20
CA TYR A 516 -3.09 -20.51 19.89
C TYR A 516 -2.57 -21.32 18.71
N ALA A 517 -2.98 -22.58 18.68
CA ALA A 517 -2.85 -23.44 17.52
C ALA A 517 -4.22 -23.97 17.11
N VAL A 518 -4.36 -24.23 15.81
CA VAL A 518 -5.54 -24.85 15.22
C VAL A 518 -5.15 -26.19 14.64
N LEU A 519 -5.86 -27.25 15.01
CA LEU A 519 -5.73 -28.58 14.42
C LEU A 519 -6.90 -28.81 13.47
N LEU A 520 -6.60 -29.09 12.20
CA LEU A 520 -7.59 -29.40 11.19
C LEU A 520 -7.61 -30.90 10.94
N HIS A 521 -8.79 -31.51 10.92
CA HIS A 521 -8.98 -32.93 10.63
C HIS A 521 -9.65 -33.13 9.29
N ASN A 522 -9.17 -34.11 8.54
CA ASN A 522 -9.78 -34.61 7.33
C ASN A 522 -10.05 -36.10 7.49
N ARG A 523 -11.32 -36.45 7.70
CA ARG A 523 -11.80 -37.84 7.77
C ARG A 523 -12.25 -38.37 6.40
N SER A 524 -12.16 -37.56 5.34
CA SER A 524 -12.49 -37.98 3.98
C SER A 524 -11.38 -38.81 3.35
N ASP A 525 -11.71 -39.41 2.20
CA ASP A 525 -10.77 -40.18 1.37
C ASP A 525 -10.02 -39.33 0.33
N ALA A 526 -10.21 -38.01 0.35
CA ALA A 526 -9.54 -37.07 -0.56
C ALA A 526 -8.42 -36.29 0.15
N ASP A 527 -7.36 -35.97 -0.58
CA ASP A 527 -6.35 -35.03 -0.12
C ASP A 527 -6.82 -33.59 -0.40
N LEU A 528 -6.68 -32.71 0.59
CA LEU A 528 -7.29 -31.39 0.57
C LEU A 528 -6.27 -30.25 0.75
N TRP A 529 -6.52 -29.16 0.04
CA TRP A 529 -5.86 -27.86 0.22
C TRP A 529 -6.69 -27.02 1.19
N PRO A 530 -6.24 -26.80 2.44
CA PRO A 530 -6.99 -26.03 3.42
C PRO A 530 -6.60 -24.55 3.42
N TYR A 531 -7.57 -23.66 3.59
CA TYR A 531 -7.38 -22.21 3.72
C TYR A 531 -8.14 -21.75 4.95
N LEU A 532 -7.45 -21.19 5.93
CA LEU A 532 -8.06 -20.78 7.20
C LEU A 532 -8.15 -19.26 7.26
N ALA A 533 -9.36 -18.73 7.29
CA ALA A 533 -9.63 -17.30 7.42
C ALA A 533 -10.10 -16.95 8.84
N TYR A 534 -9.54 -15.88 9.41
CA TYR A 534 -10.07 -15.16 10.55
C TYR A 534 -10.98 -14.04 10.04
N MET A 535 -12.20 -13.99 10.52
CA MET A 535 -13.20 -13.01 10.14
C MET A 535 -13.65 -12.26 11.38
N ASP A 536 -13.19 -11.02 11.54
CA ASP A 536 -13.55 -10.19 12.69
C ASP A 536 -15.02 -9.75 12.56
N SER A 537 -15.84 -10.04 13.56
CA SER A 537 -17.25 -9.64 13.52
C SER A 537 -17.46 -8.17 13.91
N ASN A 538 -16.44 -7.53 14.49
CA ASN A 538 -16.46 -6.15 14.98
C ASN A 538 -16.02 -5.12 13.94
N GLY A 539 -14.98 -5.42 13.15
CA GLY A 539 -14.59 -4.69 11.94
C GLY A 539 -14.61 -5.70 10.79
N VAL A 540 -15.24 -5.38 9.67
CA VAL A 540 -15.59 -6.29 8.54
C VAL A 540 -14.37 -6.87 7.77
N ASP A 541 -13.27 -7.06 8.48
CA ASP A 541 -11.97 -7.54 8.06
C ASP A 541 -12.00 -9.07 7.88
N ILE A 542 -11.29 -9.54 6.86
CA ILE A 542 -11.02 -10.95 6.63
C ILE A 542 -9.52 -11.11 6.43
N GLN A 543 -8.91 -11.99 7.20
CA GLN A 543 -7.49 -12.27 7.11
C GLN A 543 -7.26 -13.76 6.94
N LEU A 544 -6.33 -14.14 6.07
CA LEU A 544 -5.90 -15.54 5.97
C LEU A 544 -4.85 -15.85 7.04
N LEU A 545 -5.22 -16.67 8.02
CA LEU A 545 -4.31 -17.22 9.01
C LEU A 545 -3.43 -18.34 8.44
N TYR A 546 -3.96 -19.06 7.44
CA TYR A 546 -3.21 -20.08 6.72
C TYR A 546 -3.60 -20.10 5.24
N HIS A 547 -2.59 -20.08 4.38
CA HIS A 547 -2.70 -20.31 2.95
C HIS A 547 -1.60 -21.30 2.53
N PRO A 548 -1.94 -22.40 1.84
CA PRO A 548 -0.97 -23.38 1.42
C PRO A 548 -0.07 -22.80 0.32
N GLN A 549 1.19 -23.24 0.27
CA GLN A 549 2.13 -22.79 -0.76
C GLN A 549 1.93 -23.58 -2.06
N PRO A 550 1.92 -22.91 -3.24
CA PRO A 550 1.74 -23.58 -4.53
C PRO A 550 2.87 -24.56 -4.85
N SER A 551 4.06 -24.35 -4.27
CA SER A 551 5.22 -25.23 -4.41
C SER A 551 5.10 -26.55 -3.63
N SER A 552 4.05 -26.70 -2.80
CA SER A 552 3.85 -27.94 -2.05
C SER A 552 3.56 -29.08 -3.04
N PRO A 553 4.32 -30.18 -3.01
CA PRO A 553 4.16 -31.27 -3.99
C PRO A 553 2.84 -32.03 -3.82
N VAL A 554 2.22 -31.94 -2.64
CA VAL A 554 0.97 -32.60 -2.29
C VAL A 554 0.08 -31.68 -1.44
N PRO A 555 -1.26 -31.87 -1.46
CA PRO A 555 -2.16 -31.13 -0.59
C PRO A 555 -1.79 -31.37 0.90
N PRO A 556 -1.65 -30.31 1.72
CA PRO A 556 -1.19 -30.44 3.11
C PRO A 556 -2.12 -31.25 4.01
N LEU A 557 -3.44 -31.16 3.80
CA LEU A 557 -4.42 -31.88 4.61
C LEU A 557 -4.77 -33.21 3.93
N ARG A 558 -3.91 -34.21 4.15
CA ARG A 558 -4.03 -35.54 3.53
C ARG A 558 -5.32 -36.23 3.94
N LYS A 559 -5.80 -37.17 3.13
CA LYS A 559 -6.93 -38.05 3.47
C LYS A 559 -6.71 -38.76 4.81
N ARG A 560 -7.78 -38.91 5.59
CA ARG A 560 -7.78 -39.57 6.92
C ARG A 560 -6.66 -39.10 7.85
N SER A 561 -6.34 -37.81 7.82
CA SER A 561 -5.22 -37.23 8.57
C SER A 561 -5.61 -35.90 9.23
N SER A 562 -4.63 -35.27 9.86
CA SER A 562 -4.77 -33.93 10.41
C SER A 562 -3.52 -33.08 10.16
N VAL A 563 -3.68 -31.76 10.17
CA VAL A 563 -2.58 -30.80 10.07
C VAL A 563 -2.68 -29.76 11.18
N GLU A 564 -1.54 -29.43 11.77
CA GLU A 564 -1.42 -28.45 12.84
C GLU A 564 -0.93 -27.10 12.30
N ILE A 565 -1.62 -26.03 12.69
CA ILE A 565 -1.30 -24.65 12.35
C ILE A 565 -0.92 -23.92 13.64
N GLY A 566 0.31 -23.40 13.70
CA GLY A 566 0.80 -22.57 14.81
C GLY A 566 1.56 -23.30 15.94
N CYS A 567 1.78 -24.62 15.81
CA CYS A 567 2.59 -25.40 16.76
C CYS A 567 4.09 -25.38 16.41
N ALA A 568 4.94 -25.64 17.42
CA ALA A 568 6.36 -25.91 17.20
C ALA A 568 6.59 -27.02 16.15
N GLY A 569 7.42 -26.75 15.14
CA GLY A 569 7.72 -27.72 14.06
C GLY A 569 6.74 -27.70 12.88
N SER A 570 5.63 -26.96 12.94
CA SER A 570 4.72 -26.78 11.79
C SER A 570 5.26 -25.86 10.69
N GLY A 571 6.30 -25.07 10.99
CA GLY A 571 6.79 -24.01 10.09
C GLY A 571 5.87 -22.79 10.00
N ILE A 572 4.72 -22.79 10.70
CA ILE A 572 3.75 -21.70 10.74
C ILE A 572 3.79 -21.06 12.14
N PRO A 573 3.89 -19.73 12.26
CA PRO A 573 3.94 -19.07 13.56
C PRO A 573 2.66 -19.29 14.35
N PRO A 574 2.72 -19.30 15.69
CA PRO A 574 1.55 -19.34 16.55
C PRO A 574 0.52 -18.26 16.22
N LEU A 575 -0.76 -18.62 16.31
CA LEU A 575 -1.86 -17.71 16.05
C LEU A 575 -2.09 -16.80 17.24
N ASN A 576 -2.43 -15.54 16.96
CA ASN A 576 -2.91 -14.58 17.95
C ASN A 576 -4.29 -14.10 17.50
N PHE A 577 -5.23 -14.03 18.43
CA PHE A 577 -6.54 -13.44 18.18
C PHE A 577 -6.53 -12.03 18.79
N PRO A 578 -6.71 -10.98 17.97
CA PRO A 578 -6.67 -9.61 18.46
C PRO A 578 -7.77 -9.40 19.50
N PHE A 579 -7.51 -8.49 20.44
CA PHE A 579 -8.47 -8.09 21.46
C PHE A 579 -8.30 -6.62 21.84
N PRO A 580 -9.13 -5.70 21.33
CA PRO A 580 -9.00 -4.27 21.61
C PRO A 580 -9.11 -3.97 23.10
N ASP A 581 -8.25 -3.07 23.60
CA ASP A 581 -8.17 -2.76 25.03
C ASP A 581 -9.45 -2.18 25.63
N ASN A 582 -10.28 -1.57 24.79
CA ASN A 582 -11.52 -0.92 25.16
C ASN A 582 -12.74 -1.85 25.12
N GLN A 583 -12.58 -3.13 24.78
CA GLN A 583 -13.68 -4.10 24.71
C GLN A 583 -13.67 -5.08 25.89
N GLN A 584 -14.87 -5.47 26.34
CA GLN A 584 -15.05 -6.50 27.38
C GLN A 584 -15.23 -7.90 26.77
N THR A 585 -15.79 -7.94 25.56
CA THR A 585 -16.06 -9.16 24.80
C THR A 585 -15.84 -8.90 23.32
N GLU A 586 -15.28 -9.87 22.62
CA GLU A 586 -15.08 -9.85 21.18
C GLU A 586 -15.58 -11.16 20.58
N SER A 587 -16.13 -11.09 19.37
CA SER A 587 -16.54 -12.26 18.60
C SER A 587 -15.83 -12.24 17.25
N ALA A 588 -15.43 -13.41 16.79
CA ALA A 588 -14.85 -13.61 15.48
C ALA A 588 -15.20 -15.00 14.96
N PHE A 589 -14.96 -15.23 13.67
CA PHE A 589 -15.15 -16.53 13.06
C PHE A 589 -13.84 -17.07 12.51
N LEU A 590 -13.64 -18.37 12.68
CA LEU A 590 -12.70 -19.14 11.89
C LEU A 590 -13.47 -19.84 10.78
N LYS A 591 -13.21 -19.44 9.53
CA LYS A 591 -13.79 -20.05 8.35
C LYS A 591 -12.71 -20.86 7.64
N LEU A 592 -12.87 -22.18 7.66
CA LEU A 592 -12.06 -23.09 6.87
C LEU A 592 -12.70 -23.26 5.50
N PHE A 593 -11.91 -23.06 4.45
CA PHE A 593 -12.24 -23.51 3.10
C PHE A 593 -11.31 -24.67 2.74
N VAL A 594 -11.83 -25.69 2.06
CA VAL A 594 -11.01 -26.79 1.54
C VAL A 594 -11.33 -27.05 0.08
N SER A 595 -10.35 -27.51 -0.69
CA SER A 595 -10.58 -28.00 -2.06
C SER A 595 -9.66 -29.18 -2.40
N THR A 596 -10.12 -30.05 -3.30
CA THR A 596 -9.28 -31.11 -3.91
C THR A 596 -8.27 -30.56 -4.92
N SER A 597 -8.38 -29.28 -5.31
CA SER A 597 -7.43 -28.61 -6.21
C SER A 597 -6.89 -27.34 -5.57
N TYR A 598 -5.62 -27.04 -5.86
CA TYR A 598 -5.00 -25.81 -5.40
C TYR A 598 -5.63 -24.60 -6.11
N THR A 599 -5.78 -23.50 -5.37
CA THR A 599 -6.15 -22.19 -5.91
C THR A 599 -5.68 -21.09 -4.96
N SER A 600 -5.55 -19.85 -5.45
CA SER A 600 -5.16 -18.74 -4.58
C SER A 600 -6.39 -18.08 -3.98
N MET A 601 -6.50 -18.11 -2.66
CA MET A 601 -7.59 -17.48 -1.90
C MET A 601 -7.24 -16.05 -1.44
N GLY A 602 -6.11 -15.48 -1.87
CA GLY A 602 -5.66 -14.15 -1.43
C GLY A 602 -6.65 -13.02 -1.71
N SER A 603 -7.46 -13.17 -2.76
CA SER A 603 -8.54 -12.23 -3.05
C SER A 603 -9.54 -12.07 -1.90
N LEU A 604 -9.67 -13.07 -1.01
CA LEU A 604 -10.56 -13.07 0.15
C LEU A 604 -10.20 -12.00 1.19
N GLU A 605 -8.93 -11.59 1.28
CA GLU A 605 -8.48 -10.66 2.32
C GLU A 605 -9.16 -9.29 2.21
N GLN A 606 -9.53 -8.74 3.36
CA GLN A 606 -10.12 -7.42 3.53
C GLN A 606 -9.50 -6.77 4.77
N SER A 607 -8.95 -5.56 4.64
CA SER A 607 -8.37 -4.83 5.76
C SER A 607 -8.85 -3.38 5.76
N SER A 608 -9.76 -3.06 6.68
CA SER A 608 -10.31 -1.73 6.90
C SER A 608 -9.63 -0.99 8.07
N SER A 609 -8.90 -1.71 8.93
CA SER A 609 -8.29 -1.20 10.16
C SER A 609 -6.76 -1.03 10.07
N ALA A 610 -6.24 -0.02 10.79
CA ALA A 610 -4.80 0.19 10.98
C ALA A 610 -4.16 -0.82 11.95
N HIS A 611 -4.94 -1.80 12.43
CA HIS A 611 -4.52 -2.85 13.35
C HIS A 611 -4.29 -4.18 12.62
N SER A 612 -3.91 -4.11 11.34
CA SER A 612 -3.62 -5.30 10.53
C SER A 612 -2.46 -6.09 11.15
N HIS A 613 -2.72 -7.38 11.40
CA HIS A 613 -1.69 -8.33 11.73
C HIS A 613 -0.67 -8.44 10.58
N PRO A 614 0.56 -8.91 10.85
CA PRO A 614 1.39 -9.45 9.78
C PRO A 614 0.66 -10.66 9.18
N SER A 615 0.03 -10.47 8.02
CA SER A 615 -0.52 -11.57 7.23
C SER A 615 0.63 -12.45 6.75
N MET A 616 0.40 -13.77 6.72
CA MET A 616 1.32 -14.64 6.01
C MET A 616 1.36 -14.19 4.55
N PRO A 617 2.55 -14.11 3.91
CA PRO A 617 2.63 -13.74 2.51
C PRO A 617 1.77 -14.70 1.69
N VAL A 618 0.65 -14.22 1.16
CA VAL A 618 -0.16 -15.02 0.27
C VAL A 618 0.64 -15.19 -1.03
N PRO A 619 0.86 -16.43 -1.50
CA PRO A 619 1.56 -16.66 -2.75
C PRO A 619 0.87 -15.89 -3.87
N SER A 620 1.68 -15.28 -4.75
CA SER A 620 1.14 -14.70 -5.97
C SER A 620 0.35 -15.77 -6.72
N PRO A 621 -0.85 -15.46 -7.22
CA PRO A 621 -1.61 -16.41 -8.01
C PRO A 621 -0.76 -16.89 -9.20
N THR A 622 -0.47 -18.18 -9.27
CA THR A 622 0.29 -18.77 -10.37
C THR A 622 -0.66 -19.31 -11.43
N PRO A 623 -0.30 -19.24 -12.73
CA PRO A 623 -1.02 -19.95 -13.78
C PRO A 623 -1.12 -21.43 -13.42
N ALA A 624 -2.28 -22.04 -13.64
CA ALA A 624 -2.52 -23.44 -13.30
C ALA A 624 -1.48 -24.36 -13.96
N THR A 625 -0.74 -25.10 -13.14
CA THR A 625 0.21 -26.14 -13.56
C THR A 625 -0.15 -27.46 -12.84
N ALA A 626 -1.32 -28.04 -13.13
CA ALA A 626 -1.62 -29.44 -12.81
C ALA A 626 -2.84 -29.99 -13.58
N SER A 627 -2.75 -31.29 -13.90
CA SER A 627 -3.66 -32.22 -14.58
C SER A 627 -5.17 -31.86 -14.64
N LYS A 628 -5.67 -31.74 -15.87
CA LYS A 628 -7.00 -31.23 -16.27
C LYS A 628 -8.12 -32.30 -16.31
N ALA A 629 -8.10 -33.32 -15.45
CA ALA A 629 -9.02 -34.47 -15.59
C ALA A 629 -9.71 -34.99 -14.30
N GLU A 630 -9.36 -34.50 -13.11
CA GLU A 630 -9.96 -35.01 -11.87
C GLU A 630 -11.16 -34.18 -11.40
N PRO A 631 -12.21 -34.82 -10.85
CA PRO A 631 -13.36 -34.12 -10.29
C PRO A 631 -12.92 -33.20 -9.15
N GLN A 632 -13.19 -31.90 -9.33
CA GLN A 632 -12.92 -30.90 -8.30
C GLN A 632 -14.08 -30.85 -7.31
N ASN A 633 -13.76 -30.81 -6.03
CA ASN A 633 -14.71 -30.57 -4.96
C ASN A 633 -14.14 -29.51 -4.01
N TRP A 634 -15.03 -28.85 -3.29
CA TRP A 634 -14.69 -27.90 -2.25
C TRP A 634 -15.75 -27.92 -1.17
N ASP A 635 -15.42 -27.49 0.05
CA ASP A 635 -16.41 -27.31 1.11
C ASP A 635 -15.91 -26.30 2.13
N THR A 636 -16.73 -25.99 3.13
CA THR A 636 -16.35 -25.11 4.25
C THR A 636 -16.69 -25.69 5.61
N ALA A 637 -15.95 -25.27 6.62
CA ALA A 637 -16.30 -25.43 8.02
C ALA A 637 -16.21 -24.08 8.73
N LEU A 638 -17.01 -23.89 9.78
CA LEU A 638 -17.11 -22.64 10.51
C LEU A 638 -16.96 -22.92 12.01
N ALA A 639 -16.21 -22.07 12.70
CA ALA A 639 -16.25 -21.94 14.15
C ALA A 639 -16.45 -20.50 14.56
N CYS A 640 -17.16 -20.32 15.68
CA CYS A 640 -17.31 -19.05 16.36
C CYS A 640 -16.33 -18.98 17.54
N ILE A 641 -15.59 -17.89 17.63
CA ILE A 641 -14.73 -17.56 18.77
C ILE A 641 -15.40 -16.42 19.53
N THR A 642 -15.59 -16.58 20.82
CA THR A 642 -15.98 -15.50 21.74
C THR A 642 -14.89 -15.32 22.78
N MET A 643 -14.22 -14.17 22.75
CA MET A 643 -13.20 -13.79 23.71
C MET A 643 -13.80 -12.90 24.80
N ARG A 644 -13.42 -13.11 26.06
CA ARG A 644 -13.89 -12.30 27.19
C ARG A 644 -12.73 -11.87 28.09
N ARG A 645 -12.70 -10.59 28.48
CA ARG A 645 -11.72 -10.10 29.48
C ARG A 645 -12.14 -10.59 30.86
N VAL A 646 -11.26 -11.32 31.55
CA VAL A 646 -11.51 -11.75 32.92
C VAL A 646 -11.34 -10.55 33.84
N ARG A 647 -12.40 -10.12 34.53
CA ARG A 647 -12.29 -9.13 35.61
C ARG A 647 -11.51 -9.77 36.76
N THR A 648 -10.23 -9.43 36.90
CA THR A 648 -9.52 -9.65 38.16
C THR A 648 -10.24 -8.86 39.24
N LYS A 649 -10.91 -9.57 40.17
CA LYS A 649 -11.35 -8.96 41.43
C LYS A 649 -10.10 -8.41 42.09
N GLY A 650 -10.01 -7.08 42.21
CA GLY A 650 -8.96 -6.45 42.98
C GLY A 650 -8.93 -7.04 44.38
N ARG A 651 -7.73 -7.46 44.82
CA ARG A 651 -7.47 -7.56 46.25
C ARG A 651 -7.67 -6.15 46.80
N ILE A 652 -8.69 -6.02 47.65
CA ILE A 652 -8.95 -4.83 48.47
C ILE A 652 -7.76 -4.63 49.41
#